data_AF-A0A0E0R042-F1
#
_entry.id   AF-A0A0E0R042-F1
#
_cell.length_a   1.000
_cell.length_b   1.000
_cell.length_c   1.000
_cell.angle_alpha   90.00
_cell.angle_beta   90.00
_cell.angle_gamma   90.00
#
_symmetry.space_group_name_H-M   'P 1'
#
loop_
_entity.id
_entity.type
_entity.pdbx_description
1 polymer ?
#
loop_
_entity_poly.entity_id
_entity_poly.type
_entity_poly.pdbx_seq_one_letter_code
_entity_poly.pdbx_strand_id
1 'polypeptide(L)'
;MADGGEMDEEAMRAFFPMSFGKAPTRAGAAASAHASTLRKPPQNPSAKPSTSSAAAAAAAGDDDDDDDDYGPMVGPPRPPPQPAGGGEGEDDEEGGGVMIGPPRPPPRSSSRGEGEDADGGMIGPPRPPPVKDDDEEDEDDDDDDDDDGDDSDDEMEDDGERYNRIPLSNEVVLRGHTKVVSALAVDHTGSRVLSGSYDYTVRMYDFQGMNSKLQSFRQLEPFEGHQVRSLSWSPTSDRFLCVTGSAQAKIYDRDGLTLGEFIKGDMYIRDLKNTKGHISGLTGGEWNPKSKETILTSSEDGSIRLWDVSDFKSQKQVIKPKLARPMRIPVTSCAWDHEGKRIVGGIGDGSIQLWTVKTGWGSRPDIHVEKTHTEDITGVKFSTDGQILLSRSMDSTLKIWDLRKMKTPLKVFEDLPNHYAETNVAFSPDEQLIFTGTSIEKDGENGGLLCFFDRRKLELVSRVGISPHYSVIRCLWHPRINQVFATVGDKKEGGTHILYDPSISQRGALVCVGRAPRKKSVDDFEVQPVIHNPHALPLFRDQPSRKRQREKILKDPLKSHKPEAPVNGPGFGGRVGTTKGSLLTQYLLKEGGLIKETWMDEDPREAILKYADAAEKDPKFIAPAYSQTQPKPAYIKMGKLVAAIGKLLCCVQVDQSTVGIKERFGKYEEVLDPGCHCVPWIIGSRVAGELTLRLRQLDVRCETKTKDNVFVTVVASIQYRAMEDKASDAYYKLSNPKSQIQSYVFDVIRASIPKLELDDAFLQKNEIARAVEEELEKAMLAYGYEIVQTLIVDIEPDEKVKRAMNEINAAARLRVAANEKAEAEKIIQIKRAEGEAEAKYLSGLGIARQRQAIVDGLRDSVLGFSGNVPGTSAKDVMDLVLLTQYFDTMKEIGSTSKSSAIFLPHGPGAVADIASQIRDGCLQAHQTK
;
A
#
# COMPACT_ATOMS: atom_id res chain seq x y z
N MET A 1 -37.94 -78.60 -27.22
CA MET A 1 -37.64 -78.05 -28.56
C MET A 1 -37.29 -76.59 -28.31
N ALA A 2 -36.00 -76.29 -28.07
CA ALA A 2 -35.04 -75.79 -29.07
C ALA A 2 -35.47 -74.37 -29.51
N ASP A 3 -34.75 -73.29 -29.23
CA ASP A 3 -33.31 -73.07 -29.36
C ASP A 3 -32.86 -71.89 -28.46
N GLY A 4 -31.61 -71.89 -28.04
CA GLY A 4 -30.99 -70.83 -27.24
C GLY A 4 -29.75 -70.29 -27.94
N GLY A 5 -29.59 -68.97 -27.99
CA GLY A 5 -28.44 -68.29 -28.56
C GLY A 5 -28.46 -66.80 -28.26
N GLU A 6 -27.37 -66.32 -27.67
CA GLU A 6 -27.12 -64.97 -27.15
C GLU A 6 -27.22 -63.86 -28.20
N MET A 7 -27.75 -62.69 -27.80
CA MET A 7 -27.54 -61.41 -28.50
C MET A 7 -27.73 -60.21 -27.53
N ASP A 8 -26.59 -59.67 -27.12
CA ASP A 8 -26.23 -58.27 -26.83
C ASP A 8 -27.15 -57.35 -25.98
N GLU A 9 -26.91 -57.36 -24.67
CA GLU A 9 -27.38 -56.34 -23.71
C GLU A 9 -26.37 -55.17 -23.52
N GLU A 10 -25.68 -54.73 -24.58
CA GLU A 10 -24.70 -53.62 -24.51
C GLU A 10 -25.28 -52.25 -24.94
N ALA A 11 -26.60 -52.10 -25.08
CA ALA A 11 -27.23 -50.89 -25.64
C ALA A 11 -28.16 -50.07 -24.70
N MET A 12 -28.28 -50.39 -23.40
CA MET A 12 -29.13 -49.59 -22.49
C MET A 12 -28.52 -49.30 -21.10
N ARG A 13 -27.26 -48.87 -21.07
CA ARG A 13 -26.67 -48.20 -19.88
C ARG A 13 -25.81 -47.01 -20.28
N ALA A 14 -26.45 -45.93 -20.72
CA ALA A 14 -25.85 -44.60 -20.72
C ALA A 14 -26.93 -43.62 -20.25
N PHE A 15 -26.83 -43.16 -19.00
CA PHE A 15 -27.36 -41.91 -18.44
C PHE A 15 -27.47 -42.03 -16.92
N PHE A 16 -26.35 -42.21 -16.21
CA PHE A 16 -26.16 -41.77 -14.82
C PHE A 16 -24.66 -41.87 -14.48
N PRO A 17 -23.94 -40.75 -14.27
CA PRO A 17 -22.57 -40.84 -13.78
C PRO A 17 -22.61 -41.21 -12.29
N MET A 18 -22.47 -42.51 -12.00
CA MET A 18 -22.01 -42.98 -10.71
C MET A 18 -20.51 -42.71 -10.58
N SER A 19 -20.16 -41.54 -10.09
CA SER A 19 -18.98 -41.37 -9.24
C SER A 19 -19.23 -40.19 -8.30
N PHE A 20 -19.59 -40.49 -7.05
CA PHE A 20 -19.31 -39.57 -5.95
C PHE A 20 -17.78 -39.56 -5.78
N GLY A 21 -17.12 -38.81 -6.66
CA GLY A 21 -15.68 -38.68 -6.70
C GLY A 21 -15.18 -38.14 -5.37
N LYS A 22 -14.18 -38.81 -4.80
CA LYS A 22 -13.25 -38.16 -3.88
C LYS A 22 -12.89 -36.81 -4.48
N ALA A 23 -13.07 -35.73 -3.73
CA ALA A 23 -12.53 -34.44 -4.10
C ALA A 23 -11.06 -34.66 -4.51
N PRO A 24 -10.60 -34.14 -5.67
CA PRO A 24 -9.23 -34.35 -6.08
C PRO A 24 -8.35 -33.88 -4.93
N THR A 25 -7.41 -34.75 -4.51
CA THR A 25 -6.34 -34.37 -3.60
C THR A 25 -5.77 -33.03 -4.05
N ARG A 26 -5.45 -32.13 -3.12
CA ARG A 26 -5.06 -30.72 -3.39
C ARG A 26 -4.02 -30.56 -4.53
N ALA A 27 -3.19 -31.57 -4.78
CA ALA A 27 -2.27 -31.68 -5.91
C ALA A 27 -2.93 -31.76 -7.31
N GLY A 28 -4.04 -32.48 -7.46
CA GLY A 28 -4.75 -32.63 -8.74
C GLY A 28 -5.50 -31.37 -9.19
N ALA A 29 -5.99 -30.57 -8.24
CA ALA A 29 -6.60 -29.27 -8.55
C ALA A 29 -5.56 -28.24 -9.04
N ALA A 30 -4.33 -28.28 -8.50
CA ALA A 30 -3.25 -27.41 -8.95
C ALA A 30 -2.78 -27.76 -10.37
N ALA A 31 -2.58 -29.04 -10.68
CA ALA A 31 -2.21 -29.50 -12.03
C ALA A 31 -3.27 -29.11 -13.09
N SER A 32 -4.56 -29.27 -12.76
CA SER A 32 -5.66 -28.82 -13.63
C SER A 32 -5.72 -27.30 -13.80
N ALA A 33 -5.37 -26.52 -12.77
CA ALA A 33 -5.33 -25.05 -12.87
C ALA A 33 -4.20 -24.58 -13.79
N HIS A 34 -3.02 -25.21 -13.72
CA HIS A 34 -1.91 -24.91 -14.62
C HIS A 34 -2.15 -25.34 -16.08
N ALA A 35 -2.93 -26.39 -16.34
CA ALA A 35 -3.31 -26.74 -17.71
C ALA A 35 -4.06 -25.60 -18.44
N SER A 36 -4.80 -24.76 -17.70
CA SER A 36 -5.52 -23.61 -18.27
C SER A 36 -4.62 -22.44 -18.69
N THR A 37 -3.38 -22.39 -18.20
CA THR A 37 -2.40 -21.32 -18.46
C THR A 37 -1.31 -21.75 -19.44
N LEU A 38 -1.43 -22.93 -20.05
CA LEU A 38 -0.48 -23.42 -21.05
C LEU A 38 -0.46 -22.50 -22.27
N ARG A 39 0.75 -22.12 -22.71
CA ARG A 39 0.93 -21.34 -23.93
C ARG A 39 0.62 -22.22 -25.14
N LYS A 40 -0.17 -21.68 -26.06
CA LYS A 40 -0.29 -22.27 -27.39
C LYS A 40 0.87 -21.74 -28.21
N PRO A 41 1.70 -22.59 -28.83
CA PRO A 41 2.72 -22.10 -29.75
C PRO A 41 2.03 -21.29 -30.87
N PRO A 42 2.69 -20.24 -31.39
CA PRO A 42 2.16 -19.53 -32.55
C PRO A 42 1.96 -20.54 -33.69
N GLN A 43 0.74 -20.62 -34.22
CA GLN A 43 0.50 -21.37 -35.45
C GLN A 43 1.32 -20.70 -36.56
N ASN A 44 2.29 -21.42 -37.10
CA ASN A 44 3.01 -21.00 -38.29
C ASN A 44 1.97 -20.77 -39.41
N PRO A 45 1.90 -19.58 -40.05
CA PRO A 45 1.00 -19.35 -41.18
C PRO A 45 1.36 -20.14 -42.44
N SER A 46 2.40 -20.98 -42.42
CA SER A 46 2.96 -21.66 -43.59
C SER A 46 2.54 -23.12 -43.78
N ALA A 47 1.46 -23.58 -43.13
CA ALA A 47 0.87 -24.89 -43.42
C ALA A 47 -0.47 -24.72 -44.15
N LYS A 48 -0.42 -24.75 -45.49
CA LYS A 48 -1.61 -24.91 -46.33
C LYS A 48 -2.37 -26.16 -45.87
N PRO A 49 -3.67 -26.07 -45.52
CA PRO A 49 -4.48 -27.27 -45.45
C PRO A 49 -4.62 -27.82 -46.88
N SER A 50 -4.13 -29.05 -47.07
CA SER A 50 -4.33 -29.81 -48.29
C SER A 50 -5.82 -29.93 -48.60
N THR A 51 -6.13 -29.60 -49.85
CA THR A 51 -7.43 -29.67 -50.50
C THR A 51 -8.12 -31.03 -50.37
N SER A 52 -9.42 -31.03 -50.04
CA SER A 52 -10.38 -31.95 -50.67
C SER A 52 -11.79 -31.33 -50.78
N SER A 53 -12.10 -30.94 -52.02
CA SER A 53 -13.38 -31.02 -52.74
C SER A 53 -14.65 -30.33 -52.21
N ALA A 54 -15.09 -29.33 -52.99
CA ALA A 54 -16.35 -29.28 -53.76
C ALA A 54 -17.02 -27.89 -53.61
N ALA A 55 -16.76 -26.95 -54.52
CA ALA A 55 -17.49 -26.73 -55.79
C ALA A 55 -18.89 -26.14 -55.59
N ALA A 56 -19.05 -24.83 -55.90
CA ALA A 56 -20.08 -24.34 -56.83
C ALA A 56 -19.94 -22.81 -57.06
N ALA A 57 -19.69 -22.49 -58.34
CA ALA A 57 -20.19 -21.36 -59.16
C ALA A 57 -20.04 -19.92 -58.60
N ALA A 58 -19.17 -19.05 -59.16
CA ALA A 58 -19.20 -18.41 -60.50
C ALA A 58 -19.60 -16.93 -60.39
N ALA A 59 -18.65 -16.02 -60.71
CA ALA A 59 -18.72 -15.01 -61.79
C ALA A 59 -19.34 -13.67 -61.33
N ALA A 60 -18.87 -12.47 -61.68
CA ALA A 60 -17.95 -11.97 -62.69
C ALA A 60 -17.55 -10.48 -62.40
N GLY A 61 -16.50 -10.00 -63.08
CA GLY A 61 -16.22 -8.60 -63.49
C GLY A 61 -15.56 -7.71 -62.43
N ASP A 62 -14.30 -7.27 -62.55
CA ASP A 62 -13.61 -6.40 -63.56
C ASP A 62 -13.84 -4.89 -63.35
N ASP A 63 -12.68 -4.22 -63.30
CA ASP A 63 -12.30 -2.85 -63.68
C ASP A 63 -12.54 -1.62 -62.75
N ASP A 64 -11.40 -1.10 -62.31
CA ASP A 64 -10.83 0.25 -62.48
C ASP A 64 -11.44 1.53 -61.85
N ASP A 65 -10.54 2.18 -61.09
CA ASP A 65 -10.13 3.60 -61.05
C ASP A 65 -11.04 4.77 -60.59
N ASP A 66 -10.36 5.61 -59.80
CA ASP A 66 -10.43 7.08 -59.60
C ASP A 66 -11.54 7.76 -58.77
N ASP A 67 -11.05 8.35 -57.66
CA ASP A 67 -11.23 9.70 -57.09
C ASP A 67 -12.58 10.46 -57.02
N ASP A 68 -12.71 11.15 -55.88
CA ASP A 68 -13.47 12.38 -55.55
C ASP A 68 -14.97 12.35 -55.12
N ASP A 69 -15.13 12.60 -53.81
CA ASP A 69 -15.93 13.68 -53.18
C ASP A 69 -17.45 13.55 -52.82
N TYR A 70 -17.74 13.98 -51.57
CA TYR A 70 -18.99 14.26 -50.81
C TYR A 70 -20.27 13.35 -50.79
N GLY A 71 -20.50 12.76 -49.59
CA GLY A 71 -21.80 12.68 -48.85
C GLY A 71 -22.49 11.29 -48.74
N PRO A 72 -23.44 11.02 -47.80
CA PRO A 72 -23.79 11.64 -46.51
C PRO A 72 -23.74 10.66 -45.30
N MET A 73 -23.80 11.20 -44.06
CA MET A 73 -23.80 10.43 -42.79
C MET A 73 -25.00 9.48 -42.65
N VAL A 74 -24.73 8.21 -42.31
CA VAL A 74 -25.71 7.22 -41.84
C VAL A 74 -25.25 6.68 -40.47
N GLY A 75 -26.08 6.88 -39.45
CA GLY A 75 -25.86 6.38 -38.09
C GLY A 75 -26.23 4.89 -37.91
N PRO A 76 -25.68 4.21 -36.88
CA PRO A 76 -25.90 2.78 -36.67
C PRO A 76 -27.30 2.42 -36.09
N PRO A 77 -27.78 1.18 -36.31
CA PRO A 77 -29.19 0.79 -36.16
C PRO A 77 -29.63 0.48 -34.71
N ARG A 78 -30.95 0.49 -34.51
CA ARG A 78 -31.68 0.36 -33.24
C ARG A 78 -31.91 -1.12 -32.84
N PRO A 79 -31.83 -1.51 -31.56
CA PRO A 79 -32.19 -2.85 -31.09
C PRO A 79 -33.71 -3.07 -30.94
N PRO A 80 -34.19 -4.34 -30.95
CA PRO A 80 -35.61 -4.69 -31.06
C PRO A 80 -36.42 -4.57 -29.75
N PRO A 81 -37.76 -4.52 -29.81
CA PRO A 81 -38.63 -4.20 -28.68
C PRO A 81 -38.94 -5.42 -27.80
N GLN A 82 -38.99 -5.22 -26.48
CA GLN A 82 -39.62 -6.17 -25.53
C GLN A 82 -41.13 -5.89 -25.42
N PRO A 83 -41.98 -6.91 -25.29
CA PRO A 83 -43.43 -6.73 -25.26
C PRO A 83 -43.94 -6.28 -23.90
N ALA A 84 -45.05 -5.56 -23.96
CA ALA A 84 -45.82 -5.01 -22.84
C ALA A 84 -46.94 -5.94 -22.39
N GLY A 85 -47.38 -5.75 -21.14
CA GLY A 85 -48.60 -6.29 -20.53
C GLY A 85 -48.41 -6.25 -19.01
N GLY A 86 -49.25 -5.65 -18.18
CA GLY A 86 -50.71 -5.48 -18.22
C GLY A 86 -51.20 -5.98 -16.85
N GLY A 87 -51.93 -5.14 -16.10
CA GLY A 87 -52.19 -5.34 -14.68
C GLY A 87 -53.36 -6.27 -14.31
N GLU A 88 -53.75 -6.12 -13.04
CA GLU A 88 -54.97 -6.60 -12.33
C GLU A 88 -54.84 -7.85 -11.44
N GLY A 89 -55.14 -7.65 -10.14
CA GLY A 89 -56.32 -8.26 -9.49
C GLY A 89 -56.19 -9.58 -8.71
N GLU A 90 -56.21 -9.45 -7.38
CA GLU A 90 -56.97 -10.24 -6.36
C GLU A 90 -56.75 -11.77 -6.15
N ASP A 91 -56.42 -12.08 -4.89
CA ASP A 91 -56.97 -13.10 -3.95
C ASP A 91 -57.24 -14.55 -4.42
N ASP A 92 -56.55 -15.53 -3.81
CA ASP A 92 -57.14 -16.42 -2.78
C ASP A 92 -56.20 -17.60 -2.41
N GLU A 93 -56.55 -18.21 -1.28
CA GLU A 93 -55.80 -19.05 -0.36
C GLU A 93 -55.47 -20.52 -0.75
N GLU A 94 -54.68 -21.11 0.14
CA GLU A 94 -54.61 -22.53 0.56
C GLU A 94 -53.63 -23.53 -0.11
N GLY A 95 -52.77 -24.11 0.75
CA GLY A 95 -52.61 -25.57 0.77
C GLY A 95 -51.23 -26.18 0.51
N GLY A 96 -50.41 -26.31 1.56
CA GLY A 96 -49.67 -27.55 1.94
C GLY A 96 -48.66 -28.22 0.98
N GLY A 97 -47.43 -28.42 1.46
CA GLY A 97 -46.52 -29.45 0.91
C GLY A 97 -45.06 -29.29 1.28
N VAL A 98 -44.65 -29.82 2.43
CA VAL A 98 -43.24 -30.02 2.81
C VAL A 98 -42.75 -31.37 2.25
N MET A 99 -41.66 -31.36 1.48
CA MET A 99 -40.80 -32.51 1.17
C MET A 99 -39.34 -32.02 1.28
N ILE A 100 -38.74 -32.06 2.49
CA ILE A 100 -37.86 -33.12 3.01
C ILE A 100 -36.71 -33.46 2.04
N GLY A 101 -35.56 -32.82 2.28
CA GLY A 101 -34.25 -33.33 1.86
C GLY A 101 -33.72 -34.37 2.87
N PRO A 102 -32.88 -35.33 2.44
CA PRO A 102 -32.54 -36.51 3.24
C PRO A 102 -31.67 -36.21 4.48
N PRO A 103 -31.79 -37.01 5.55
CA PRO A 103 -31.26 -36.73 6.88
C PRO A 103 -29.79 -37.15 7.06
N ARG A 104 -29.09 -36.49 7.99
CA ARG A 104 -27.79 -36.94 8.51
C ARG A 104 -27.99 -38.11 9.50
N PRO A 105 -27.20 -39.20 9.40
CA PRO A 105 -27.24 -40.27 10.39
C PRO A 105 -26.59 -39.85 11.73
N PRO A 106 -27.06 -40.42 12.86
CA PRO A 106 -26.71 -40.00 14.23
C PRO A 106 -25.46 -40.71 14.78
N PRO A 107 -24.81 -40.15 15.83
CA PRO A 107 -23.75 -40.84 16.57
C PRO A 107 -24.34 -41.66 17.74
N ARG A 108 -23.79 -42.85 18.01
CA ARG A 108 -24.09 -43.64 19.22
C ARG A 108 -22.82 -44.17 19.89
N SER A 109 -22.60 -43.63 21.10
CA SER A 109 -22.28 -44.26 22.39
C SER A 109 -21.34 -45.47 22.55
N SER A 110 -20.58 -45.37 23.65
CA SER A 110 -19.72 -46.32 24.33
C SER A 110 -20.35 -47.63 24.85
N SER A 111 -19.55 -48.70 24.89
CA SER A 111 -19.08 -49.44 26.10
C SER A 111 -19.15 -50.99 26.06
N ARG A 112 -17.97 -51.57 26.36
CA ARG A 112 -17.62 -52.82 27.10
C ARG A 112 -18.14 -54.21 26.69
N GLY A 113 -17.17 -55.14 26.55
CA GLY A 113 -17.25 -56.50 27.11
C GLY A 113 -16.67 -57.65 26.26
N GLU A 114 -15.42 -58.03 26.55
CA GLU A 114 -14.80 -59.39 26.51
C GLU A 114 -14.67 -60.20 25.19
N GLY A 115 -13.47 -60.77 24.99
CA GLY A 115 -13.23 -61.96 24.14
C GLY A 115 -12.01 -61.92 23.19
N GLU A 116 -10.86 -62.40 23.68
CA GLU A 116 -9.83 -63.26 23.05
C GLU A 116 -9.23 -62.95 21.64
N ASP A 117 -7.88 -62.89 21.64
CA ASP A 117 -6.89 -63.38 20.68
C ASP A 117 -7.01 -63.09 19.17
N ALA A 118 -6.05 -62.34 18.62
CA ALA A 118 -5.08 -62.84 17.62
C ALA A 118 -4.26 -61.70 16.97
N ASP A 119 -2.99 -62.04 16.73
CA ASP A 119 -1.88 -61.30 16.17
C ASP A 119 -2.10 -60.76 14.74
N GLY A 120 -1.41 -59.66 14.36
CA GLY A 120 -1.45 -59.13 12.99
C GLY A 120 -0.91 -57.70 12.84
N GLY A 121 0.36 -57.56 12.45
CA GLY A 121 1.13 -56.31 12.39
C GLY A 121 0.60 -55.18 11.49
N MET A 122 0.80 -53.94 11.96
CA MET A 122 0.57 -52.71 11.21
C MET A 122 1.75 -52.39 10.29
N ILE A 123 1.47 -52.32 8.99
CA ILE A 123 2.37 -51.82 7.95
C ILE A 123 2.21 -50.29 7.87
N GLY A 124 3.28 -49.55 8.19
CA GLY A 124 3.36 -48.11 7.97
C GLY A 124 3.65 -47.75 6.50
N PRO A 125 3.35 -46.52 6.06
CA PRO A 125 3.60 -46.06 4.69
C PRO A 125 5.11 -45.98 4.36
N PRO A 126 5.51 -46.20 3.09
CA PRO A 126 6.92 -46.40 2.72
C PRO A 126 7.76 -45.12 2.76
N ARG A 127 9.04 -45.29 3.10
CA ARG A 127 10.11 -44.27 3.07
C ARG A 127 10.45 -43.84 1.62
N PRO A 128 10.81 -42.57 1.39
CA PRO A 128 11.41 -42.11 0.13
C PRO A 128 12.86 -42.65 -0.04
N PRO A 129 13.35 -42.79 -1.28
CA PRO A 129 14.64 -43.43 -1.58
C PRO A 129 15.85 -42.53 -1.23
N PRO A 130 17.03 -43.14 -0.96
CA PRO A 130 18.22 -42.42 -0.54
C PRO A 130 18.93 -41.72 -1.70
N VAL A 131 19.47 -40.53 -1.39
CA VAL A 131 20.48 -39.81 -2.19
C VAL A 131 21.81 -40.55 -1.99
N LYS A 132 22.53 -40.81 -3.10
CA LYS A 132 23.92 -41.28 -3.04
C LYS A 132 24.83 -40.06 -2.88
N ASP A 133 25.47 -40.00 -1.73
CA ASP A 133 26.78 -39.38 -1.58
C ASP A 133 27.80 -40.40 -2.11
N ASP A 134 28.74 -39.96 -2.95
CA ASP A 134 30.00 -40.67 -3.15
C ASP A 134 31.11 -39.66 -2.85
N ASP A 135 31.92 -40.05 -1.87
CA ASP A 135 33.01 -39.31 -1.24
C ASP A 135 34.26 -39.22 -2.11
N GLU A 136 35.09 -38.24 -1.73
CA GLU A 136 36.49 -38.05 -2.07
C GLU A 136 37.35 -39.29 -1.72
N GLU A 137 38.24 -39.71 -2.62
CA GLU A 137 39.51 -40.36 -2.26
C GLU A 137 40.63 -39.74 -3.11
N ASP A 138 41.61 -39.16 -2.40
CA ASP A 138 42.91 -38.74 -2.87
C ASP A 138 43.81 -39.97 -3.13
N GLU A 139 44.53 -40.01 -4.26
CA GLU A 139 45.86 -40.62 -4.35
C GLU A 139 46.74 -39.78 -5.29
N ASP A 140 47.89 -39.35 -4.75
CA ASP A 140 49.00 -38.67 -5.43
C ASP A 140 49.82 -39.65 -6.31
N ASP A 141 50.39 -39.15 -7.43
CA ASP A 141 51.83 -39.22 -7.77
C ASP A 141 52.09 -38.83 -9.25
N ASP A 142 52.71 -37.67 -9.41
CA ASP A 142 53.91 -37.30 -10.20
C ASP A 142 54.15 -37.70 -11.67
N ASP A 143 54.76 -36.69 -12.34
CA ASP A 143 55.72 -36.68 -13.46
C ASP A 143 55.27 -36.56 -14.94
N ASP A 144 55.46 -35.31 -15.41
CA ASP A 144 56.26 -34.87 -16.58
C ASP A 144 55.85 -35.07 -18.05
N ASP A 145 56.15 -33.97 -18.77
CA ASP A 145 56.51 -33.77 -20.18
C ASP A 145 55.44 -33.49 -21.27
N ASP A 146 55.48 -32.21 -21.70
CA ASP A 146 55.39 -31.63 -23.06
C ASP A 146 55.01 -32.55 -24.24
N ASP A 147 54.01 -32.16 -25.04
CA ASP A 147 54.19 -31.90 -26.49
C ASP A 147 52.98 -31.16 -27.11
N ASP A 148 53.30 -30.29 -28.06
CA ASP A 148 52.40 -29.50 -28.90
C ASP A 148 51.63 -30.36 -29.94
N GLY A 149 50.47 -29.90 -30.41
CA GLY A 149 50.05 -30.18 -31.79
C GLY A 149 48.58 -30.50 -32.08
N ASP A 150 47.87 -29.45 -32.49
CA ASP A 150 46.99 -29.38 -33.67
C ASP A 150 45.60 -30.08 -33.73
N ASP A 151 44.73 -29.36 -34.45
CA ASP A 151 43.29 -29.52 -34.68
C ASP A 151 42.80 -30.94 -35.06
N SER A 152 41.59 -31.29 -34.59
CA SER A 152 40.46 -31.63 -35.47
C SER A 152 39.18 -32.00 -34.69
N ASP A 153 38.13 -31.24 -34.99
CA ASP A 153 36.73 -31.59 -35.21
C ASP A 153 35.97 -32.61 -34.32
N ASP A 154 34.78 -32.12 -33.94
CA ASP A 154 33.52 -32.85 -33.77
C ASP A 154 33.31 -33.70 -32.50
N GLU A 155 32.95 -33.00 -31.42
CA GLU A 155 31.94 -33.50 -30.48
C GLU A 155 30.75 -32.54 -30.43
N MET A 156 29.88 -32.68 -31.44
CA MET A 156 28.49 -32.23 -31.43
C MET A 156 27.69 -33.09 -30.45
N GLU A 157 27.90 -32.90 -29.16
CA GLU A 157 27.04 -33.45 -28.11
C GLU A 157 26.23 -32.32 -27.43
N ASP A 158 24.97 -32.25 -27.86
CA ASP A 158 23.79 -31.74 -27.18
C ASP A 158 23.66 -30.22 -26.89
N ASP A 159 23.42 -29.45 -27.95
CA ASP A 159 22.86 -28.10 -27.85
C ASP A 159 21.37 -28.06 -27.44
N GLY A 160 20.68 -29.22 -27.33
CA GLY A 160 19.24 -29.32 -27.06
C GLY A 160 18.86 -29.05 -25.59
N GLU A 161 19.71 -29.46 -24.64
CA GLU A 161 19.43 -29.32 -23.20
C GLU A 161 19.65 -27.89 -22.65
N ARG A 162 20.45 -27.05 -23.33
CA ARG A 162 20.73 -25.68 -22.85
C ARG A 162 19.54 -24.72 -22.98
N TYR A 163 18.65 -24.96 -23.94
CA TYR A 163 17.49 -24.09 -24.21
C TYR A 163 16.25 -24.43 -23.37
N ASN A 164 16.25 -25.56 -22.64
CA ASN A 164 15.22 -25.93 -21.66
C ASN A 164 15.24 -25.07 -20.37
N ARG A 165 16.03 -23.99 -20.30
CA ARG A 165 16.14 -23.11 -19.13
C ARG A 165 15.15 -21.94 -19.10
N ILE A 166 14.65 -21.50 -20.25
CA ILE A 166 13.75 -20.33 -20.31
C ILE A 166 12.33 -20.80 -19.92
N PRO A 167 11.69 -20.22 -18.89
CA PRO A 167 10.41 -20.70 -18.40
C PRO A 167 9.25 -20.25 -19.31
N LEU A 168 9.02 -21.01 -20.40
CA LEU A 168 8.12 -20.64 -21.50
C LEU A 168 6.82 -21.46 -21.57
N SER A 169 6.62 -22.49 -20.76
CA SER A 169 5.48 -23.41 -20.91
C SER A 169 4.13 -22.77 -20.58
N ASN A 170 4.07 -21.91 -19.56
CA ASN A 170 2.82 -21.29 -19.10
C ASN A 170 2.91 -19.76 -19.09
N GLU A 171 1.74 -19.12 -19.22
CA GLU A 171 1.60 -17.67 -19.28
C GLU A 171 0.42 -17.19 -18.46
N VAL A 172 0.64 -16.10 -17.72
CA VAL A 172 -0.37 -15.40 -16.93
C VAL A 172 -0.28 -13.91 -17.23
N VAL A 173 -1.43 -13.25 -17.39
CA VAL A 173 -1.48 -11.81 -17.71
C VAL A 173 -2.12 -11.05 -16.56
N LEU A 174 -1.36 -10.12 -15.97
CA LEU A 174 -1.88 -9.12 -15.05
C LEU A 174 -2.55 -8.01 -15.86
N ARG A 175 -3.88 -7.99 -15.82
CA ARG A 175 -4.71 -7.00 -16.52
C ARG A 175 -5.14 -5.89 -15.59
N GLY A 176 -5.40 -4.71 -16.15
CA GLY A 176 -6.01 -3.60 -15.42
C GLY A 176 -5.68 -2.23 -16.00
N HIS A 177 -4.51 -2.08 -16.61
CA HIS A 177 -4.11 -0.83 -17.23
C HIS A 177 -4.89 -0.53 -18.50
N THR A 178 -5.33 0.72 -18.63
CA THR A 178 -6.09 1.21 -19.80
C THR A 178 -5.18 1.70 -20.91
N LYS A 179 -3.89 1.86 -20.61
CA LYS A 179 -2.86 2.26 -21.55
C LYS A 179 -1.63 1.40 -21.33
N VAL A 180 -0.70 1.55 -22.26
CA VAL A 180 0.63 0.97 -22.24
C VAL A 180 1.31 0.99 -20.87
N VAL A 181 1.89 -0.16 -20.49
CA VAL A 181 2.61 -0.34 -19.22
C VAL A 181 4.09 -0.04 -19.43
N SER A 182 4.50 1.12 -18.97
CA SER A 182 5.82 1.73 -19.18
C SER A 182 6.87 1.35 -18.13
N ALA A 183 6.45 0.96 -16.93
CA ALA A 183 7.35 0.64 -15.83
C ALA A 183 6.96 -0.68 -15.15
N LEU A 184 7.99 -1.43 -14.72
CA LEU A 184 7.85 -2.71 -14.03
C LEU A 184 8.90 -2.80 -12.93
N ALA A 185 8.48 -3.24 -11.75
CA ALA A 185 9.41 -3.58 -10.67
C ALA A 185 8.89 -4.77 -9.86
N VAL A 186 9.74 -5.77 -9.66
CA VAL A 186 9.43 -6.95 -8.83
C VAL A 186 10.28 -6.90 -7.56
N ASP A 187 9.66 -7.16 -6.43
CA ASP A 187 10.32 -7.28 -5.13
C ASP A 187 11.41 -8.37 -5.17
N HIS A 188 12.54 -8.22 -4.47
CA HIS A 188 13.61 -9.22 -4.40
C HIS A 188 13.14 -10.62 -3.97
N THR A 189 12.02 -10.71 -3.24
CA THR A 189 11.41 -11.97 -2.81
C THR A 189 10.56 -12.62 -3.90
N GLY A 190 10.17 -11.87 -4.93
CA GLY A 190 9.20 -12.28 -5.93
C GLY A 190 7.76 -12.35 -5.42
N SER A 191 7.45 -11.75 -4.27
CA SER A 191 6.09 -11.76 -3.69
C SER A 191 5.19 -10.66 -4.24
N ARG A 192 5.74 -9.44 -4.41
CA ARG A 192 5.02 -8.27 -4.91
C ARG A 192 5.55 -7.80 -6.25
N VAL A 193 4.63 -7.34 -7.10
CA VAL A 193 4.91 -6.77 -8.41
C VAL A 193 4.25 -5.41 -8.52
N LEU A 194 4.97 -4.46 -9.10
CA LEU A 194 4.48 -3.12 -9.41
C LEU A 194 4.47 -2.94 -10.92
N SER A 195 3.36 -2.45 -11.45
CA SER A 195 3.27 -1.99 -12.84
C SER A 195 2.87 -0.53 -12.87
N GLY A 196 3.60 0.26 -13.65
CA GLY A 196 3.32 1.68 -13.90
C GLY A 196 2.96 1.88 -15.37
N SER A 197 2.04 2.80 -15.65
CA SER A 197 1.51 3.01 -17.00
C SER A 197 1.36 4.48 -17.35
N TYR A 198 1.14 4.71 -18.65
CA TYR A 198 0.73 6.01 -19.19
C TYR A 198 -0.70 6.40 -18.82
N ASP A 199 -1.45 5.52 -18.17
CA ASP A 199 -2.72 5.84 -17.52
C ASP A 199 -2.56 6.61 -16.20
N TYR A 200 -1.32 7.01 -15.86
CA TYR A 200 -0.92 7.75 -14.64
C TYR A 200 -0.95 6.92 -13.36
N THR A 201 -1.30 5.64 -13.46
CA THR A 201 -1.50 4.78 -12.29
C THR A 201 -0.34 3.82 -12.10
N VAL A 202 -0.07 3.51 -10.84
CA VAL A 202 0.76 2.38 -10.40
C VAL A 202 -0.17 1.35 -9.79
N ARG A 203 -0.16 0.13 -10.33
CA ARG A 203 -0.88 -1.01 -9.78
C ARG A 203 0.06 -1.91 -9.00
N MET A 204 -0.42 -2.35 -7.85
CA MET A 204 0.31 -3.21 -6.93
C MET A 204 -0.36 -4.59 -6.88
N TYR A 205 0.46 -5.61 -7.07
CA TYR A 205 0.07 -7.01 -7.08
C TYR A 205 0.80 -7.74 -5.97
N ASP A 206 0.08 -8.58 -5.23
CA ASP A 206 0.63 -9.47 -4.21
C ASP A 206 0.23 -10.90 -4.55
N PHE A 207 1.18 -11.72 -5.01
CA PHE A 207 0.90 -13.11 -5.40
C PHE A 207 0.42 -13.97 -4.23
N GLN A 208 0.80 -13.62 -3.00
CA GLN A 208 0.41 -14.36 -1.81
C GLN A 208 -1.00 -13.99 -1.33
N GLY A 209 -1.51 -12.80 -1.65
CA GLY A 209 -2.89 -12.38 -1.37
C GLY A 209 -3.86 -12.66 -2.52
N MET A 210 -3.35 -12.72 -3.75
CA MET A 210 -4.12 -12.80 -4.98
C MET A 210 -4.68 -14.21 -5.25
N ASN A 211 -5.78 -14.25 -6.00
CA ASN A 211 -6.42 -15.46 -6.52
C ASN A 211 -6.31 -15.52 -8.05
N SER A 212 -6.90 -16.53 -8.67
CA SER A 212 -6.83 -16.72 -10.13
C SER A 212 -7.43 -15.59 -10.98
N LYS A 213 -8.11 -14.58 -10.40
CA LYS A 213 -8.60 -13.39 -11.14
C LYS A 213 -7.52 -12.34 -11.42
N LEU A 214 -6.38 -12.46 -10.76
CA LEU A 214 -5.18 -11.66 -11.02
C LEU A 214 -5.37 -10.14 -10.91
N GLN A 215 -6.24 -9.70 -9.99
CA GLN A 215 -6.53 -8.28 -9.77
C GLN A 215 -5.50 -7.62 -8.86
N SER A 216 -5.14 -6.37 -9.14
CA SER A 216 -4.35 -5.56 -8.23
C SER A 216 -5.08 -5.36 -6.91
N PHE A 217 -4.38 -5.46 -5.78
CA PHE A 217 -4.99 -5.20 -4.47
C PHE A 217 -5.04 -3.69 -4.15
N ARG A 218 -4.20 -2.90 -4.82
CA ARG A 218 -4.14 -1.45 -4.66
C ARG A 218 -3.74 -0.78 -5.97
N GLN A 219 -4.35 0.36 -6.23
CA GLN A 219 -4.03 1.27 -7.32
C GLN A 219 -3.66 2.62 -6.71
N LEU A 220 -2.59 3.23 -7.21
CA LEU A 220 -2.06 4.51 -6.76
C LEU A 220 -1.95 5.45 -7.96
N GLU A 221 -2.19 6.73 -7.75
CA GLU A 221 -1.89 7.78 -8.72
C GLU A 221 -0.86 8.72 -8.09
N PRO A 222 0.44 8.60 -8.45
CA PRO A 222 1.49 9.35 -7.77
C PRO A 222 1.42 10.85 -8.02
N PHE A 223 1.18 11.24 -9.26
CA PHE A 223 1.02 12.63 -9.68
C PHE A 223 -0.03 12.67 -10.79
N GLU A 224 -1.05 13.49 -10.59
CA GLU A 224 -2.12 13.66 -11.57
C GLU A 224 -1.56 14.16 -12.91
N GLY A 225 -1.99 13.52 -13.99
CA GLY A 225 -1.62 13.88 -15.37
C GLY A 225 -0.17 13.58 -15.78
N HIS A 226 0.66 12.95 -14.93
CA HIS A 226 2.05 12.61 -15.26
C HIS A 226 2.22 11.10 -15.41
N GLN A 227 2.66 10.66 -16.61
CA GLN A 227 2.86 9.24 -16.87
C GLN A 227 3.98 8.65 -16.01
N VAL A 228 3.80 7.42 -15.55
CA VAL A 228 4.85 6.70 -14.82
C VAL A 228 5.95 6.29 -15.80
N ARG A 229 7.22 6.53 -15.45
CA ARG A 229 8.38 6.27 -16.33
C ARG A 229 9.27 5.14 -15.79
N SER A 230 9.50 5.13 -14.48
CA SER A 230 10.33 4.11 -13.81
C SER A 230 9.81 3.79 -12.42
N LEU A 231 9.98 2.53 -12.04
CA LEU A 231 9.70 2.00 -10.71
C LEU A 231 10.93 1.21 -10.26
N SER A 232 11.33 1.36 -9.00
CA SER A 232 12.45 0.61 -8.45
C SER A 232 12.19 0.24 -7.00
N TRP A 233 12.38 -1.02 -6.65
CA TRP A 233 12.38 -1.45 -5.26
C TRP A 233 13.68 -1.06 -4.56
N SER A 234 13.58 -0.79 -3.26
CA SER A 234 14.73 -0.78 -2.36
C SER A 234 15.36 -2.17 -2.26
N PRO A 235 16.67 -2.29 -1.98
CA PRO A 235 17.35 -3.57 -1.79
C PRO A 235 16.69 -4.48 -0.74
N THR A 236 16.07 -3.86 0.27
CA THR A 236 15.37 -4.51 1.37
C THR A 236 13.89 -4.78 1.10
N SER A 237 13.34 -4.33 -0.04
CA SER A 237 11.91 -4.43 -0.42
C SER A 237 10.89 -3.80 0.53
N ASP A 238 11.31 -2.92 1.44
CA ASP A 238 10.39 -2.21 2.33
C ASP A 238 9.86 -0.91 1.71
N ARG A 239 10.59 -0.33 0.75
CA ARG A 239 10.20 0.90 0.04
C ARG A 239 10.35 0.74 -1.45
N PHE A 240 9.61 1.54 -2.21
CA PHE A 240 9.84 1.67 -3.64
C PHE A 240 9.85 3.14 -4.08
N LEU A 241 10.68 3.40 -5.08
CA LEU A 241 10.80 4.67 -5.77
C LEU A 241 9.81 4.68 -6.94
N CYS A 242 9.04 5.75 -7.03
CA CYS A 242 8.19 6.04 -8.18
C CYS A 242 8.65 7.30 -8.89
N VAL A 243 9.01 7.12 -10.16
CA VAL A 243 9.42 8.19 -11.06
C VAL A 243 8.35 8.35 -12.14
N THR A 244 7.79 9.55 -12.22
CA THR A 244 6.84 9.95 -13.26
C THR A 244 7.47 11.02 -14.15
N GLY A 245 6.75 11.47 -15.18
CA GLY A 245 7.14 12.65 -15.96
C GLY A 245 7.15 13.96 -15.17
N SER A 246 6.84 13.96 -13.87
CA SER A 246 7.03 15.12 -12.98
C SER A 246 8.52 15.39 -12.78
N ALA A 247 8.87 16.62 -12.41
CA ALA A 247 10.23 16.97 -11.99
C ALA A 247 10.60 16.43 -10.59
N GLN A 248 9.66 15.75 -9.93
CA GLN A 248 9.82 15.26 -8.56
C GLN A 248 9.60 13.75 -8.53
N ALA A 249 10.40 13.07 -7.72
CA ALA A 249 10.24 11.65 -7.43
C ALA A 249 9.51 11.47 -6.09
N LYS A 250 8.72 10.41 -5.98
CA LYS A 250 8.02 10.02 -4.75
C LYS A 250 8.51 8.67 -4.23
N ILE A 251 8.65 8.58 -2.91
CA ILE A 251 8.95 7.33 -2.21
C ILE A 251 7.69 6.82 -1.55
N TYR A 252 7.42 5.54 -1.78
CA TYR A 252 6.33 4.81 -1.18
C TYR A 252 6.86 3.73 -0.26
N ASP A 253 6.08 3.44 0.77
CA ASP A 253 6.22 2.24 1.58
C ASP A 253 5.78 1.01 0.78
N ARG A 254 6.12 -0.19 1.25
CA ARG A 254 5.79 -1.46 0.59
C ARG A 254 4.31 -1.60 0.31
N ASP A 255 3.46 -1.05 1.17
CA ASP A 255 2.01 -1.07 1.06
C ASP A 255 1.44 0.06 0.18
N GLY A 256 2.26 0.97 -0.32
CA GLY A 256 1.81 2.05 -1.21
C GLY A 256 1.40 3.34 -0.50
N LEU A 257 1.80 3.52 0.78
CA LEU A 257 1.67 4.79 1.49
C LEU A 257 2.82 5.72 1.12
N THR A 258 2.54 7.00 0.91
CA THR A 258 3.57 8.00 0.59
C THR A 258 4.44 8.28 1.82
N LEU A 259 5.75 8.02 1.71
CA LEU A 259 6.72 8.36 2.75
C LEU A 259 7.28 9.77 2.59
N GLY A 260 7.47 10.21 1.35
CA GLY A 260 7.94 11.56 1.04
C GLY A 260 8.09 11.82 -0.44
N GLU A 261 8.28 13.09 -0.76
CA GLU A 261 8.41 13.63 -2.11
C GLU A 261 9.62 14.54 -2.17
N PHE A 262 10.50 14.32 -3.15
CA PHE A 262 11.69 15.17 -3.31
C PHE A 262 11.32 16.56 -3.80
N ILE A 263 12.05 17.56 -3.31
CA ILE A 263 11.82 18.96 -3.68
C ILE A 263 12.00 19.22 -5.18
N LYS A 264 11.13 20.05 -5.76
CA LYS A 264 11.30 20.58 -7.11
C LYS A 264 12.43 21.61 -7.17
N GLY A 265 13.21 21.58 -8.24
CA GLY A 265 14.20 22.62 -8.51
C GLY A 265 13.59 23.95 -8.92
N ASP A 266 14.27 25.04 -8.60
CA ASP A 266 13.92 26.35 -9.14
C ASP A 266 14.24 26.41 -10.63
N MET A 267 13.21 26.60 -11.44
CA MET A 267 13.30 26.61 -12.89
C MET A 267 14.03 27.85 -13.44
N TYR A 268 14.10 28.94 -12.67
CA TYR A 268 14.71 30.19 -13.11
C TYR A 268 16.24 30.20 -12.90
N ILE A 269 16.77 29.25 -12.14
CA ILE A 269 18.21 29.13 -11.93
C ILE A 269 18.85 28.40 -13.12
N ARG A 270 19.82 29.06 -13.76
CA ARG A 270 20.53 28.51 -14.93
C ARG A 270 21.50 27.38 -14.55
N ASP A 271 22.14 27.47 -13.39
CA ASP A 271 23.08 26.46 -12.90
C ASP A 271 22.38 25.36 -12.08
N LEU A 272 22.30 24.15 -12.64
CA LEU A 272 21.69 22.99 -11.98
C LEU A 272 22.35 22.59 -10.65
N LYS A 273 23.61 22.99 -10.39
CA LYS A 273 24.26 22.73 -9.09
C LYS A 273 23.61 23.51 -7.96
N ASN A 274 23.07 24.70 -8.27
CA ASN A 274 22.46 25.58 -7.30
C ASN A 274 20.97 25.29 -7.09
N THR A 275 20.36 24.42 -7.92
CA THR A 275 18.97 23.99 -7.72
C THR A 275 18.91 22.81 -6.78
N LYS A 276 17.97 22.83 -5.82
CA LYS A 276 17.79 21.74 -4.86
C LYS A 276 17.17 20.47 -5.45
N GLY A 277 16.49 20.61 -6.58
CA GLY A 277 15.91 19.46 -7.28
C GLY A 277 15.92 19.61 -8.80
N HIS A 278 15.34 18.61 -9.46
CA HIS A 278 15.19 18.61 -10.90
C HIS A 278 14.23 19.72 -11.35
N ILE A 279 14.50 20.29 -12.51
CA ILE A 279 13.73 21.40 -13.07
C ILE A 279 12.68 20.88 -14.06
N SER A 280 13.03 19.85 -14.83
CA SER A 280 12.18 19.22 -15.85
C SER A 280 11.78 17.81 -15.43
N GLY A 281 10.91 17.19 -16.21
CA GLY A 281 10.44 15.82 -16.01
C GLY A 281 11.57 14.81 -15.83
N LEU A 282 11.34 13.82 -14.97
CA LEU A 282 12.26 12.71 -14.77
C LEU A 282 12.08 11.66 -15.87
N THR A 283 13.19 11.11 -16.32
CA THR A 283 13.24 10.07 -17.38
C THR A 283 13.41 8.68 -16.78
N GLY A 284 14.15 8.57 -15.68
CA GLY A 284 14.47 7.31 -15.04
C GLY A 284 14.86 7.48 -13.59
N GLY A 285 14.86 6.38 -12.86
CA GLY A 285 15.41 6.32 -11.52
C GLY A 285 15.51 4.90 -11.01
N GLU A 286 16.59 4.64 -10.27
CA GLU A 286 16.96 3.34 -9.75
C GLU A 286 17.49 3.50 -8.32
N TRP A 287 17.13 2.54 -7.46
CA TRP A 287 17.67 2.46 -6.13
C TRP A 287 19.11 1.96 -6.18
N ASN A 288 19.97 2.44 -5.28
CA ASN A 288 21.30 1.83 -5.15
C ASN A 288 21.14 0.36 -4.73
N PRO A 289 21.80 -0.61 -5.40
CA PRO A 289 21.60 -2.04 -5.13
C PRO A 289 22.10 -2.51 -3.76
N LYS A 290 23.02 -1.76 -3.13
CA LYS A 290 23.58 -2.10 -1.81
C LYS A 290 23.08 -1.15 -0.72
N SER A 291 22.98 0.14 -1.01
CA SER A 291 22.57 1.16 -0.04
C SER A 291 21.08 1.41 -0.08
N LYS A 292 20.41 1.20 1.07
CA LYS A 292 18.98 1.50 1.22
C LYS A 292 18.66 2.99 1.21
N GLU A 293 19.59 3.86 1.56
CA GLU A 293 19.28 5.29 1.70
C GLU A 293 19.53 6.09 0.42
N THR A 294 20.26 5.53 -0.54
CA THR A 294 20.68 6.27 -1.73
C THR A 294 19.89 5.87 -2.97
N ILE A 295 19.39 6.86 -3.71
CA ILE A 295 18.73 6.65 -5.00
C ILE A 295 19.36 7.53 -6.09
N LEU A 296 19.13 7.14 -7.34
CA LEU A 296 19.56 7.84 -8.54
C LEU A 296 18.33 8.26 -9.35
N THR A 297 18.34 9.49 -9.85
CA THR A 297 17.33 9.97 -10.82
C THR A 297 18.00 10.65 -12.00
N SER A 298 17.43 10.46 -13.19
CA SER A 298 17.78 11.17 -14.42
C SER A 298 16.62 12.04 -14.89
N SER A 299 16.92 13.13 -15.57
CA SER A 299 15.92 14.10 -16.01
C SER A 299 16.22 14.66 -17.40
N GLU A 300 15.15 15.13 -18.04
CA GLU A 300 15.20 15.94 -19.26
C GLU A 300 15.94 17.27 -19.07
N ASP A 301 16.15 17.72 -17.82
CA ASP A 301 16.94 18.92 -17.53
C ASP A 301 18.45 18.77 -17.81
N GLY A 302 18.88 17.56 -18.17
CA GLY A 302 20.27 17.22 -18.48
C GLY A 302 21.12 16.99 -17.25
N SER A 303 20.52 16.60 -16.12
CA SER A 303 21.25 16.19 -14.91
C SER A 303 20.88 14.80 -14.44
N ILE A 304 21.85 14.20 -13.76
CA ILE A 304 21.68 13.00 -12.95
C ILE A 304 21.89 13.43 -11.50
N ARG A 305 20.98 13.03 -10.61
CA ARG A 305 21.06 13.40 -9.20
C ARG A 305 21.07 12.18 -8.30
N LEU A 306 21.91 12.27 -7.27
CA LEU A 306 21.91 11.35 -6.15
C LEU A 306 21.12 11.98 -5.01
N TRP A 307 20.22 11.20 -4.44
CA TRP A 307 19.39 11.62 -3.32
C TRP A 307 19.57 10.70 -2.12
N ASP A 308 19.30 11.26 -0.96
CA ASP A 308 19.16 10.53 0.28
C ASP A 308 17.67 10.41 0.63
N VAL A 309 17.18 9.20 0.86
CA VAL A 309 15.77 8.92 1.19
C VAL A 309 15.41 9.43 2.60
N SER A 310 16.39 9.73 3.45
CA SER A 310 16.20 10.39 4.75
C SER A 310 15.97 11.92 4.63
N ASP A 311 16.44 12.56 3.56
CA ASP A 311 16.28 14.00 3.34
C ASP A 311 15.63 14.31 1.99
N PHE A 312 14.38 14.75 2.05
CA PHE A 312 13.60 15.13 0.86
C PHE A 312 13.85 16.56 0.38
N LYS A 313 14.58 17.40 1.14
CA LYS A 313 14.73 18.83 0.87
C LYS A 313 15.99 19.16 0.07
N SER A 314 16.96 18.25 0.01
CA SER A 314 18.21 18.47 -0.69
C SER A 314 18.69 17.21 -1.40
N GLN A 315 19.48 17.41 -2.44
CA GLN A 315 20.17 16.35 -3.16
C GLN A 315 21.60 16.18 -2.65
N LYS A 316 22.11 14.95 -2.65
CA LYS A 316 23.47 14.61 -2.20
C LYS A 316 24.53 15.03 -3.22
N GLN A 317 24.27 14.80 -4.50
CA GLN A 317 25.20 15.15 -5.58
C GLN A 317 24.44 15.46 -6.88
N VAL A 318 24.94 16.45 -7.63
CA VAL A 318 24.47 16.78 -8.97
C VAL A 318 25.56 16.46 -9.98
N ILE A 319 25.22 15.61 -10.95
CA ILE A 319 26.10 15.17 -12.02
C ILE A 319 25.55 15.73 -13.32
N LYS A 320 26.42 16.45 -14.03
CA LYS A 320 26.14 17.04 -15.33
C LYS A 320 26.95 16.27 -16.37
N PRO A 321 26.30 15.69 -17.38
CA PRO A 321 27.03 15.05 -18.46
C PRO A 321 27.94 16.04 -19.19
N LYS A 322 29.07 15.52 -19.69
CA LYS A 322 29.98 16.28 -20.52
C LYS A 322 29.39 16.35 -21.93
N LEU A 323 29.20 17.55 -22.45
CA LEU A 323 28.62 17.76 -23.77
C LEU A 323 29.68 18.36 -24.69
N ALA A 324 29.64 18.00 -25.98
CA ALA A 324 30.53 18.58 -26.99
C ALA A 324 30.25 20.09 -27.21
N ARG A 325 28.99 20.50 -27.03
CA ARG A 325 28.54 21.90 -27.10
C ARG A 325 27.87 22.30 -25.79
N PRO A 326 27.96 23.58 -25.36
CA PRO A 326 27.31 24.06 -24.15
C PRO A 326 25.80 24.21 -24.36
N MET A 327 25.09 23.10 -24.42
CA MET A 327 23.63 22.99 -24.55
C MET A 327 23.10 22.00 -23.52
N ARG A 328 21.83 22.12 -23.13
CA ARG A 328 21.17 21.11 -22.28
C ARG A 328 20.63 20.01 -23.18
N ILE A 329 21.12 18.79 -22.99
CA ILE A 329 20.62 17.58 -23.67
C ILE A 329 20.06 16.67 -22.58
N PRO A 330 18.87 16.08 -22.78
CA PRO A 330 18.24 15.23 -21.78
C PRO A 330 19.09 13.99 -21.49
N VAL A 331 19.06 13.53 -20.25
CA VAL A 331 19.56 12.20 -19.89
C VAL A 331 18.39 11.23 -20.00
N THR A 332 18.44 10.30 -20.93
CA THR A 332 17.30 9.44 -21.29
C THR A 332 17.18 8.23 -20.38
N SER A 333 18.31 7.66 -19.96
CA SER A 333 18.35 6.51 -19.07
C SER A 333 19.52 6.59 -18.09
N CYS A 334 19.37 5.98 -16.93
CA CYS A 334 20.43 5.84 -15.94
C CYS A 334 20.38 4.46 -15.28
N ALA A 335 21.54 3.97 -14.85
CA ALA A 335 21.62 2.74 -14.08
C ALA A 335 22.79 2.74 -13.08
N TRP A 336 22.63 1.96 -12.00
CA TRP A 336 23.70 1.62 -11.07
C TRP A 336 24.47 0.39 -11.53
N ASP A 337 25.77 0.39 -11.25
CA ASP A 337 26.59 -0.82 -11.21
C ASP A 337 26.16 -1.71 -10.03
N HIS A 338 26.38 -3.02 -10.12
CA HIS A 338 25.95 -4.01 -9.12
C HIS A 338 26.53 -3.72 -7.73
N GLU A 339 27.75 -3.19 -7.68
CA GLU A 339 28.44 -2.77 -6.45
C GLU A 339 27.96 -1.41 -5.90
N GLY A 340 27.16 -0.65 -6.66
CA GLY A 340 26.65 0.65 -6.26
C GLY A 340 27.72 1.76 -6.17
N LYS A 341 28.88 1.57 -6.83
CA LYS A 341 30.01 2.52 -6.84
C LYS A 341 30.11 3.35 -8.11
N ARG A 342 29.63 2.81 -9.22
CA ARG A 342 29.61 3.48 -10.53
C ARG A 342 28.17 3.67 -10.98
N ILE A 343 27.96 4.73 -11.74
CA ILE A 343 26.69 5.01 -12.41
C ILE A 343 26.95 5.24 -13.89
N VAL A 344 25.96 4.92 -14.70
CA VAL A 344 25.95 5.19 -16.13
C VAL A 344 24.76 6.06 -16.50
N GLY A 345 24.96 6.92 -17.50
CA GLY A 345 23.93 7.75 -18.09
C GLY A 345 23.96 7.61 -19.60
N GLY A 346 22.82 7.23 -20.16
CA GLY A 346 22.53 7.37 -21.58
C GLY A 346 22.02 8.78 -21.85
N ILE A 347 22.62 9.46 -22.81
CA ILE A 347 22.32 10.86 -23.12
C ILE A 347 21.60 10.92 -24.46
N GLY A 348 20.68 11.87 -24.62
CA GLY A 348 19.90 12.05 -25.86
C GLY A 348 20.72 12.50 -27.08
N ASP A 349 22.05 12.59 -26.97
CA ASP A 349 22.95 12.74 -28.12
C ASP A 349 23.53 11.39 -28.58
N GLY A 350 23.05 10.28 -28.00
CA GLY A 350 23.52 8.93 -28.27
C GLY A 350 24.90 8.64 -27.66
N SER A 351 25.37 9.43 -26.69
CA SER A 351 26.61 9.13 -25.94
C SER A 351 26.34 8.37 -24.64
N ILE A 352 27.29 7.51 -24.27
CA ILE A 352 27.29 6.78 -23.00
C ILE A 352 28.39 7.37 -22.12
N GLN A 353 28.01 7.74 -20.90
CA GLN A 353 28.94 8.31 -19.92
C GLN A 353 28.85 7.56 -18.60
N LEU A 354 30.02 7.30 -18.00
CA LEU A 354 30.17 6.58 -16.74
C LEU A 354 30.85 7.48 -15.70
N TRP A 355 30.35 7.42 -14.46
CA TRP A 355 30.93 8.15 -13.33
C TRP A 355 31.11 7.23 -12.13
N THR A 356 32.28 7.28 -11.51
CA THR A 356 32.52 6.71 -10.18
C THR A 356 32.06 7.71 -9.13
N VAL A 357 31.16 7.28 -8.25
CA VAL A 357 30.60 8.11 -7.20
C VAL A 357 31.66 8.34 -6.13
N LYS A 358 32.19 9.57 -6.03
CA LYS A 358 33.15 10.01 -5.01
C LYS A 358 32.63 11.24 -4.29
N THR A 359 32.76 11.28 -2.97
CA THR A 359 32.37 12.43 -2.15
C THR A 359 33.23 13.65 -2.49
N GLY A 360 32.60 14.78 -2.84
CA GLY A 360 33.28 16.08 -3.01
C GLY A 360 34.02 16.32 -4.33
N TRP A 361 33.98 15.40 -5.31
CA TRP A 361 34.65 15.58 -6.61
C TRP A 361 33.66 15.63 -7.80
N GLY A 362 34.04 16.38 -8.84
CA GLY A 362 33.15 16.98 -9.84
C GLY A 362 32.68 16.10 -11.01
N SER A 363 31.72 16.66 -11.77
CA SER A 363 30.91 16.10 -12.86
C SER A 363 31.65 15.56 -14.10
N ARG A 364 32.96 15.29 -14.04
CA ARG A 364 33.70 14.76 -15.19
C ARG A 364 33.44 13.25 -15.31
N PRO A 365 33.00 12.75 -16.48
CA PRO A 365 32.89 11.30 -16.69
C PRO A 365 34.27 10.64 -16.66
N ASP A 366 34.36 9.49 -16.02
CA ASP A 366 35.56 8.64 -16.04
C ASP A 366 35.71 8.00 -17.42
N ILE A 367 34.60 7.55 -17.99
CA ILE A 367 34.51 6.98 -19.33
C ILE A 367 33.46 7.77 -20.11
N HIS A 368 33.84 8.21 -21.31
CA HIS A 368 33.00 8.97 -22.22
C HIS A 368 33.17 8.41 -23.62
N VAL A 369 32.09 7.86 -24.18
CA VAL A 369 32.06 7.30 -25.53
C VAL A 369 31.04 8.10 -26.34
N GLU A 370 31.54 8.84 -27.33
CA GLU A 370 30.71 9.66 -28.22
C GLU A 370 30.11 8.81 -29.34
N LYS A 371 28.92 9.20 -29.82
CA LYS A 371 28.26 8.59 -30.98
C LYS A 371 28.10 7.07 -30.87
N THR A 372 27.74 6.59 -29.68
CA THR A 372 27.50 5.15 -29.46
C THR A 372 26.25 4.67 -30.19
N HIS A 373 25.21 5.50 -30.22
CA HIS A 373 23.95 5.27 -30.91
C HIS A 373 23.60 6.50 -31.77
N THR A 374 22.77 6.31 -32.80
CA THR A 374 22.31 7.42 -33.64
C THR A 374 21.11 8.15 -33.03
N GLU A 375 20.35 7.46 -32.18
CA GLU A 375 19.18 8.00 -31.48
C GLU A 375 19.27 7.78 -29.96
N ASP A 376 18.23 8.23 -29.24
CA ASP A 376 18.12 8.17 -27.79
C ASP A 376 18.32 6.76 -27.22
N ILE A 377 19.08 6.68 -26.12
CA ILE A 377 19.36 5.43 -25.42
C ILE A 377 18.24 5.16 -24.42
N THR A 378 17.44 4.14 -24.68
CA THR A 378 16.23 3.79 -23.91
C THR A 378 16.52 2.95 -22.67
N GLY A 379 17.57 2.12 -22.72
CA GLY A 379 17.93 1.24 -21.63
C GLY A 379 19.42 1.01 -21.53
N VAL A 380 19.92 1.00 -20.29
CA VAL A 380 21.30 0.63 -19.98
C VAL A 380 21.31 -0.30 -18.77
N LYS A 381 22.12 -1.35 -18.81
CA LYS A 381 22.27 -2.28 -17.67
C LYS A 381 23.70 -2.81 -17.56
N PHE A 382 24.21 -2.84 -16.33
CA PHE A 382 25.47 -3.50 -16.00
C PHE A 382 25.25 -4.99 -15.73
N SER A 383 26.23 -5.81 -16.09
CA SER A 383 26.36 -7.16 -15.58
C SER A 383 26.78 -7.17 -14.09
N THR A 384 26.49 -8.26 -13.40
CA THR A 384 26.81 -8.45 -11.97
C THR A 384 28.31 -8.49 -11.71
N ASP A 385 29.10 -8.96 -12.68
CA ASP A 385 30.58 -8.93 -12.62
C ASP A 385 31.20 -7.54 -12.88
N GLY A 386 30.38 -6.55 -13.26
CA GLY A 386 30.80 -5.19 -13.55
C GLY A 386 31.76 -5.07 -14.73
N GLN A 387 31.79 -6.05 -15.64
CA GLN A 387 32.65 -6.04 -16.84
C GLN A 387 31.90 -5.65 -18.10
N ILE A 388 30.63 -6.02 -18.23
CA ILE A 388 29.83 -5.80 -19.42
C ILE A 388 28.78 -4.72 -19.17
N LEU A 389 28.60 -3.85 -20.15
CA LEU A 389 27.53 -2.87 -20.20
C LEU A 389 26.68 -3.12 -21.44
N LEU A 390 25.36 -3.16 -21.27
CA LEU A 390 24.40 -3.26 -22.36
C LEU A 390 23.78 -1.89 -22.62
N SER A 391 23.63 -1.52 -23.89
CA SER A 391 22.92 -0.32 -24.31
C SER A 391 21.89 -0.62 -25.38
N ARG A 392 20.66 -0.16 -25.14
CA ARG A 392 19.51 -0.28 -26.03
C ARG A 392 19.08 1.12 -26.48
N SER A 393 18.73 1.28 -27.75
CA SER A 393 18.36 2.58 -28.33
C SER A 393 17.11 2.50 -29.21
N MET A 394 16.57 3.67 -29.56
CA MET A 394 15.53 3.84 -30.58
C MET A 394 16.03 3.58 -32.01
N ASP A 395 17.35 3.57 -32.23
CA ASP A 395 17.98 3.21 -33.51
C ASP A 395 17.83 1.73 -33.89
N SER A 396 16.99 0.99 -33.14
CA SER A 396 16.71 -0.43 -33.30
C SER A 396 17.91 -1.36 -33.09
N THR A 397 18.98 -0.89 -32.44
CA THR A 397 20.15 -1.71 -32.10
C THR A 397 20.25 -2.04 -30.61
N LEU A 398 20.90 -3.16 -30.29
CA LEU A 398 21.39 -3.52 -28.96
C LEU A 398 22.90 -3.68 -29.05
N LYS A 399 23.65 -2.92 -28.24
CA LYS A 399 25.12 -2.97 -28.24
C LYS A 399 25.63 -3.50 -26.90
N ILE A 400 26.64 -4.36 -27.00
CA ILE A 400 27.36 -4.94 -25.86
C ILE A 400 28.70 -4.24 -25.78
N TRP A 401 29.08 -3.80 -24.59
CA TRP A 401 30.33 -3.10 -24.33
C TRP A 401 31.13 -3.81 -23.24
N ASP A 402 32.43 -3.92 -23.45
CA ASP A 402 33.37 -4.29 -22.40
C ASP A 402 33.90 -3.01 -21.72
N LEU A 403 33.71 -2.91 -20.40
CA LEU A 403 34.14 -1.76 -19.60
C LEU A 403 35.66 -1.59 -19.58
N ARG A 404 36.43 -2.66 -19.82
CA ARG A 404 37.89 -2.59 -19.98
C ARG A 404 38.28 -1.96 -21.33
N LYS A 405 37.43 -2.09 -22.35
CA LYS A 405 37.65 -1.63 -23.72
C LYS A 405 36.41 -0.91 -24.29
N MET A 406 36.03 0.21 -23.70
CA MET A 406 34.81 0.95 -24.06
C MET A 406 34.84 1.71 -25.40
N LYS A 407 35.98 1.79 -26.10
CA LYS A 407 36.07 2.58 -27.36
C LYS A 407 35.26 1.97 -28.50
N THR A 408 35.08 0.66 -28.53
CA THR A 408 34.41 -0.07 -29.60
C THR A 408 33.42 -1.04 -28.98
N PRO A 409 32.19 -1.18 -29.51
CA PRO A 409 31.27 -2.20 -29.05
C PRO A 409 31.84 -3.58 -29.36
N LEU A 410 31.59 -4.53 -28.46
CA LEU A 410 32.01 -5.92 -28.60
C LEU A 410 31.14 -6.64 -29.64
N LYS A 411 29.83 -6.39 -29.61
CA LYS A 411 28.86 -6.87 -30.60
C LYS A 411 27.73 -5.85 -30.76
N VAL A 412 27.22 -5.74 -31.98
CA VAL A 412 26.01 -4.99 -32.32
C VAL A 412 24.98 -5.97 -32.84
N PHE A 413 23.79 -5.96 -32.24
CA PHE A 413 22.61 -6.65 -32.76
C PHE A 413 21.69 -5.62 -33.40
N GLU A 414 21.34 -5.87 -34.65
CA GLU A 414 20.43 -5.06 -35.46
C GLU A 414 19.06 -5.76 -35.54
N ASP A 415 18.12 -5.19 -36.30
CA ASP A 415 16.76 -5.73 -36.49
C ASP A 415 15.96 -5.93 -35.20
N LEU A 416 16.09 -4.98 -34.27
CA LEU A 416 15.34 -4.97 -33.03
C LEU A 416 14.52 -3.68 -32.92
N PRO A 417 13.34 -3.60 -33.55
CA PRO A 417 12.53 -2.39 -33.61
C PRO A 417 12.19 -1.85 -32.22
N ASN A 418 12.27 -0.53 -32.06
CA ASN A 418 11.94 0.15 -30.81
C ASN A 418 11.27 1.50 -31.04
N HIS A 419 10.12 1.70 -30.42
CA HIS A 419 9.35 2.95 -30.52
C HIS A 419 9.04 3.59 -29.16
N TYR A 420 9.43 2.93 -28.04
CA TYR A 420 9.13 3.38 -26.69
C TYR A 420 10.41 3.76 -25.94
N ALA A 421 10.37 4.89 -25.24
CA ALA A 421 11.53 5.44 -24.53
C ALA A 421 11.94 4.59 -23.33
N GLU A 422 11.00 3.81 -22.78
CA GLU A 422 11.18 2.98 -21.61
C GLU A 422 11.60 1.54 -21.96
N THR A 423 11.87 1.23 -23.22
CA THR A 423 12.31 -0.12 -23.60
C THR A 423 13.65 -0.45 -22.94
N ASN A 424 13.69 -1.49 -22.12
CA ASN A 424 14.90 -1.86 -21.39
C ASN A 424 15.56 -3.15 -21.92
N VAL A 425 16.74 -3.40 -21.37
CA VAL A 425 17.49 -4.65 -21.54
C VAL A 425 17.71 -5.28 -20.16
N ALA A 426 17.74 -6.61 -20.11
CA ALA A 426 17.93 -7.37 -18.88
C ALA A 426 18.82 -8.61 -19.11
N PHE A 427 19.41 -9.07 -18.01
CA PHE A 427 20.17 -10.33 -17.94
C PHE A 427 19.30 -11.44 -17.37
N SER A 428 19.58 -12.67 -17.77
CA SER A 428 19.08 -13.84 -17.03
C SER A 428 19.69 -13.90 -15.62
N PRO A 429 19.06 -14.64 -14.69
CA PRO A 429 19.56 -14.79 -13.33
C PRO A 429 21.00 -15.32 -13.21
N ASP A 430 21.41 -16.18 -14.14
CA ASP A 430 22.75 -16.77 -14.26
C ASP A 430 23.70 -15.95 -15.15
N GLU A 431 23.20 -14.82 -15.68
CA GLU A 431 23.85 -13.94 -16.65
C GLU A 431 24.37 -14.61 -17.93
N GLN A 432 23.91 -15.82 -18.26
CA GLN A 432 24.30 -16.48 -19.51
C GLN A 432 23.52 -15.93 -20.70
N LEU A 433 22.32 -15.40 -20.48
CA LEU A 433 21.47 -14.82 -21.51
C LEU A 433 21.28 -13.32 -21.29
N ILE A 434 21.18 -12.61 -22.40
CA ILE A 434 20.77 -11.22 -22.49
C ILE A 434 19.44 -11.19 -23.22
N PHE A 435 18.50 -10.37 -22.81
CA PHE A 435 17.25 -10.25 -23.54
C PHE A 435 16.67 -8.84 -23.53
N THR A 436 15.89 -8.55 -24.57
CA THR A 436 15.21 -7.27 -24.79
C THR A 436 13.86 -7.50 -25.45
N GLY A 437 12.93 -6.58 -25.22
CA GLY A 437 11.70 -6.49 -25.99
C GLY A 437 11.90 -5.82 -27.35
N THR A 438 11.03 -6.16 -28.30
CA THR A 438 10.85 -5.44 -29.56
C THR A 438 9.47 -4.78 -29.62
N SER A 439 9.42 -3.66 -30.33
CA SER A 439 8.18 -3.00 -30.72
C SER A 439 7.66 -3.55 -32.04
N ILE A 440 6.39 -3.28 -32.31
CA ILE A 440 5.75 -3.63 -33.57
C ILE A 440 6.19 -2.65 -34.64
N GLU A 441 6.66 -3.18 -35.76
CA GLU A 441 6.93 -2.39 -36.95
C GLU A 441 5.63 -1.96 -37.61
N LYS A 442 5.58 -0.76 -38.17
CA LYS A 442 4.37 -0.22 -38.81
C LYS A 442 3.85 -1.08 -39.97
N ASP A 443 4.75 -1.79 -40.64
CA ASP A 443 4.47 -2.62 -41.82
C ASP A 443 4.69 -4.13 -41.56
N GLY A 444 4.97 -4.51 -40.31
CA GLY A 444 5.31 -5.89 -39.94
C GLY A 444 4.11 -6.68 -39.42
N GLU A 445 3.98 -7.94 -39.85
CA GLU A 445 2.99 -8.89 -39.30
C GLU A 445 3.39 -9.45 -37.92
N ASN A 446 4.61 -9.17 -37.47
CA ASN A 446 5.15 -9.68 -36.22
C ASN A 446 4.79 -8.76 -35.04
N GLY A 447 4.08 -9.32 -34.07
CA GLY A 447 3.77 -8.66 -32.80
C GLY A 447 4.99 -8.42 -31.90
N GLY A 448 4.78 -7.94 -30.68
CA GLY A 448 5.87 -7.73 -29.71
C GLY A 448 6.56 -9.03 -29.33
N LEU A 449 7.88 -9.08 -29.56
CA LEU A 449 8.74 -10.23 -29.29
C LEU A 449 9.66 -9.95 -28.09
N LEU A 450 10.02 -11.01 -27.37
CA LEU A 450 11.22 -11.06 -26.53
C LEU A 450 12.33 -11.77 -27.30
N CYS A 451 13.45 -11.10 -27.49
CA CYS A 451 14.62 -11.67 -28.13
C CYS A 451 15.67 -12.02 -27.07
N PHE A 452 16.10 -13.27 -27.04
CA PHE A 452 17.15 -13.78 -26.16
C PHE A 452 18.45 -13.98 -26.95
N PHE A 453 19.56 -13.59 -26.36
CA PHE A 453 20.90 -13.66 -26.91
C PHE A 453 21.82 -14.37 -25.93
N ASP A 454 22.72 -15.21 -26.44
CA ASP A 454 23.76 -15.83 -25.62
C ASP A 454 24.85 -14.79 -25.32
N ARG A 455 25.22 -14.62 -24.05
CA ARG A 455 26.30 -13.72 -23.65
C ARG A 455 27.67 -14.22 -24.11
N ARG A 456 27.89 -15.55 -24.16
CA ARG A 456 29.19 -16.13 -24.51
C ARG A 456 29.38 -16.20 -26.03
N LYS A 457 28.43 -16.80 -26.74
CA LYS A 457 28.48 -16.92 -28.22
C LYS A 457 28.12 -15.61 -28.93
N LEU A 458 27.37 -14.71 -28.28
CA LEU A 458 26.92 -13.42 -28.86
C LEU A 458 26.03 -13.61 -30.10
N GLU A 459 25.17 -14.62 -30.02
CA GLU A 459 24.23 -15.00 -31.07
C GLU A 459 22.80 -14.95 -30.55
N LEU A 460 21.85 -14.74 -31.47
CA LEU A 460 20.43 -14.80 -31.15
C LEU A 460 20.04 -16.25 -30.88
N VAL A 461 19.54 -16.51 -29.67
CA VAL A 461 19.11 -17.82 -29.20
C VAL A 461 17.66 -18.10 -29.58
N SER A 462 16.76 -17.19 -29.26
CA SER A 462 15.33 -17.42 -29.42
C SER A 462 14.55 -16.11 -29.54
N ARG A 463 13.45 -16.15 -30.30
CA ARG A 463 12.44 -15.09 -30.39
C ARG A 463 11.12 -15.63 -29.85
N VAL A 464 10.65 -15.05 -28.76
CA VAL A 464 9.41 -15.46 -28.09
C VAL A 464 8.35 -14.39 -28.32
N GLY A 465 7.30 -14.70 -29.09
CA GLY A 465 6.17 -13.80 -29.25
C GLY A 465 5.33 -13.72 -27.98
N ILE A 466 5.05 -12.50 -27.50
CA ILE A 466 4.23 -12.27 -26.30
C ILE A 466 2.82 -11.84 -26.68
N SER A 467 2.72 -10.85 -27.57
CA SER A 467 1.44 -10.38 -28.08
C SER A 467 1.53 -10.16 -29.58
N PRO A 468 0.54 -10.62 -30.37
CA PRO A 468 0.51 -10.37 -31.81
C PRO A 468 0.24 -8.90 -32.16
N HIS A 469 -0.34 -8.11 -31.25
CA HIS A 469 -0.84 -6.77 -31.55
C HIS A 469 -0.20 -5.66 -30.73
N TYR A 470 0.57 -6.00 -29.70
CA TYR A 470 1.13 -5.02 -28.79
C TYR A 470 2.65 -5.16 -28.67
N SER A 471 3.32 -4.02 -28.51
CA SER A 471 4.76 -3.93 -28.34
C SER A 471 5.19 -4.34 -26.94
N VAL A 472 6.38 -4.96 -26.81
CA VAL A 472 7.00 -5.24 -25.51
C VAL A 472 7.86 -4.04 -25.12
N ILE A 473 7.72 -3.57 -23.88
CA ILE A 473 8.38 -2.34 -23.42
C ILE A 473 9.38 -2.68 -22.31
N ARG A 474 8.90 -3.07 -21.13
CA ARG A 474 9.77 -3.50 -20.03
C ARG A 474 9.82 -5.02 -19.95
N CYS A 475 11.02 -5.53 -19.72
CA CYS A 475 11.27 -6.93 -19.50
C CYS A 475 12.14 -7.10 -18.23
N LEU A 476 11.86 -8.15 -17.45
CA LEU A 476 12.59 -8.47 -16.22
C LEU A 476 12.53 -9.97 -15.97
N TRP A 477 13.66 -10.59 -15.65
CA TRP A 477 13.71 -11.98 -15.20
C TRP A 477 14.07 -12.00 -13.73
N HIS A 478 13.18 -12.52 -12.89
CA HIS A 478 13.41 -12.54 -11.46
C HIS A 478 14.27 -13.74 -11.03
N PRO A 479 15.38 -13.55 -10.27
CA PRO A 479 16.36 -14.60 -10.01
C PRO A 479 15.88 -15.74 -9.11
N ARG A 480 15.06 -15.46 -8.09
CA ARG A 480 14.65 -16.50 -7.10
C ARG A 480 13.44 -17.34 -7.50
N ILE A 481 12.51 -16.77 -8.26
CA ILE A 481 11.27 -17.46 -8.65
C ILE A 481 11.38 -18.09 -10.03
N ASN A 482 12.43 -17.72 -10.78
CA ASN A 482 12.67 -18.09 -12.16
C ASN A 482 11.44 -17.84 -13.05
N GLN A 483 10.97 -16.59 -13.11
CA GLN A 483 9.83 -16.15 -13.93
C GLN A 483 10.25 -14.93 -14.74
N VAL A 484 9.80 -14.87 -15.99
CA VAL A 484 10.06 -13.76 -16.92
C VAL A 484 8.82 -12.88 -16.99
N PHE A 485 9.00 -11.59 -16.76
CA PHE A 485 7.98 -10.57 -16.85
C PHE A 485 8.20 -9.74 -18.10
N ALA A 486 7.14 -9.52 -18.87
CA ALA A 486 7.13 -8.65 -20.04
C ALA A 486 5.91 -7.75 -19.98
N THR A 487 6.14 -6.44 -19.96
CA THR A 487 5.07 -5.45 -20.05
C THR A 487 4.75 -5.16 -21.50
N VAL A 488 3.46 -5.03 -21.73
CA VAL A 488 2.88 -4.93 -23.06
C VAL A 488 1.81 -3.85 -23.01
N GLY A 489 1.62 -3.14 -24.12
CA GLY A 489 0.38 -2.41 -24.32
C GLY A 489 0.39 -1.47 -25.50
N ASP A 490 -0.74 -0.78 -25.64
CA ASP A 490 -1.03 0.21 -26.66
C ASP A 490 -1.81 1.38 -26.03
N LYS A 491 -2.42 2.25 -26.83
CA LYS A 491 -3.24 3.38 -26.36
C LYS A 491 -4.54 2.96 -25.66
N LYS A 492 -5.01 1.70 -25.84
CA LYS A 492 -6.32 1.23 -25.34
C LYS A 492 -6.26 0.17 -24.24
N GLU A 493 -5.19 -0.64 -24.21
CA GLU A 493 -5.03 -1.72 -23.24
C GLU A 493 -3.55 -1.86 -22.86
N GLY A 494 -3.29 -2.17 -21.60
CA GLY A 494 -1.98 -2.53 -21.10
C GLY A 494 -2.03 -3.70 -20.14
N GLY A 495 -1.02 -4.56 -20.22
CA GLY A 495 -0.91 -5.77 -19.40
C GLY A 495 0.53 -6.13 -19.09
N THR A 496 0.73 -6.88 -18.02
CA THR A 496 2.03 -7.50 -17.70
C THR A 496 1.91 -9.01 -17.85
N HIS A 497 2.62 -9.55 -18.83
CA HIS A 497 2.70 -10.98 -19.11
C HIS A 497 3.78 -11.59 -18.24
N ILE A 498 3.47 -12.72 -17.60
CA ILE A 498 4.36 -13.48 -16.73
C ILE A 498 4.49 -14.87 -17.35
N LEU A 499 5.69 -15.17 -17.81
CA LEU A 499 6.07 -16.48 -18.30
C LEU A 499 6.69 -17.27 -17.15
N TYR A 500 6.18 -18.48 -16.94
CA TYR A 500 6.67 -19.38 -15.91
C TYR A 500 6.54 -20.81 -16.39
N ASP A 501 7.32 -21.70 -15.77
CA ASP A 501 7.21 -23.13 -15.97
C ASP A 501 6.86 -23.79 -14.63
N PRO A 502 5.77 -24.55 -14.50
CA PRO A 502 5.44 -25.25 -13.26
C PRO A 502 6.54 -26.20 -12.75
N SER A 503 7.40 -26.70 -13.64
CA SER A 503 8.49 -27.62 -13.29
C SER A 503 9.75 -26.91 -12.79
N ILE A 504 10.06 -25.71 -13.30
CA ILE A 504 11.32 -24.99 -13.01
C ILE A 504 11.07 -23.76 -12.12
N SER A 505 9.95 -23.08 -12.30
CA SER A 505 9.60 -21.87 -11.57
C SER A 505 9.05 -22.19 -10.18
N GLN A 506 9.34 -21.31 -9.23
CA GLN A 506 8.91 -21.47 -7.83
C GLN A 506 8.12 -20.24 -7.36
N ARG A 507 7.10 -20.45 -6.52
CA ARG A 507 6.31 -19.36 -5.90
C ARG A 507 5.73 -18.38 -6.94
N GLY A 508 5.58 -17.10 -6.59
CA GLY A 508 5.08 -16.06 -7.51
C GLY A 508 3.73 -16.43 -8.12
N ALA A 509 3.65 -16.40 -9.45
CA ALA A 509 2.43 -16.71 -10.20
C ALA A 509 1.85 -18.12 -9.91
N LEU A 510 2.66 -19.11 -9.52
CA LEU A 510 2.14 -20.44 -9.20
C LEU A 510 1.13 -20.40 -8.05
N VAL A 511 1.35 -19.51 -7.08
CA VAL A 511 0.51 -19.41 -5.87
C VAL A 511 -0.88 -18.86 -6.20
N CYS A 512 -0.97 -17.84 -7.05
CA CYS A 512 -2.25 -17.22 -7.37
C CYS A 512 -3.07 -18.07 -8.35
N VAL A 513 -2.43 -18.77 -9.30
CA VAL A 513 -3.10 -19.65 -10.27
C VAL A 513 -3.76 -20.85 -9.58
N GLY A 514 -3.09 -21.46 -8.61
CA GLY A 514 -3.64 -22.58 -7.84
C GLY A 514 -4.76 -22.20 -6.86
N ARG A 515 -5.05 -20.90 -6.67
CA ARG A 515 -6.06 -20.41 -5.73
C ARG A 515 -7.39 -20.13 -6.42
N ALA A 516 -8.42 -20.85 -5.98
CA ALA A 516 -9.78 -20.65 -6.45
C ALA A 516 -10.25 -19.19 -6.22
N PRO A 517 -11.06 -18.65 -7.15
CA PRO A 517 -11.61 -17.31 -7.00
C PRO A 517 -12.55 -17.27 -5.79
N ARG A 518 -12.31 -16.32 -4.88
CA ARG A 518 -13.18 -16.14 -3.70
C ARG A 518 -14.52 -15.52 -4.12
N LYS A 519 -15.61 -15.89 -3.44
CA LYS A 519 -16.90 -15.21 -3.57
C LYS A 519 -16.74 -13.74 -3.12
N LYS A 520 -17.35 -12.80 -3.86
CA LYS A 520 -17.28 -11.37 -3.53
C LYS A 520 -17.87 -11.16 -2.13
N SER A 521 -17.06 -10.62 -1.23
CA SER A 521 -17.50 -10.15 0.10
C SER A 521 -18.13 -8.76 -0.01
N VAL A 522 -18.89 -8.37 1.00
CA VAL A 522 -19.47 -7.02 1.11
C VAL A 522 -18.38 -5.93 1.08
N ASP A 523 -17.18 -6.26 1.56
CA ASP A 523 -16.01 -5.36 1.54
C ASP A 523 -15.41 -5.16 0.14
N ASP A 524 -15.72 -6.02 -0.84
CA ASP A 524 -15.25 -5.90 -2.24
C ASP A 524 -16.15 -4.98 -3.09
N PHE A 525 -16.98 -4.14 -2.45
CA PHE A 525 -17.92 -3.27 -3.14
C PHE A 525 -17.24 -1.99 -3.65
N GLU A 526 -16.90 -1.98 -4.94
CA GLU A 526 -16.51 -0.76 -5.65
C GLU A 526 -17.77 0.01 -6.07
N VAL A 527 -17.88 1.26 -5.59
CA VAL A 527 -18.93 2.18 -6.04
C VAL A 527 -18.62 2.57 -7.47
N GLN A 528 -19.39 2.09 -8.45
CA GLN A 528 -19.24 2.60 -9.81
C GLN A 528 -19.55 4.09 -9.84
N PRO A 529 -18.65 4.94 -10.36
CA PRO A 529 -18.91 6.37 -10.47
C PRO A 529 -20.06 6.58 -11.44
N VAL A 530 -21.20 7.00 -10.91
CA VAL A 530 -22.37 7.35 -11.72
C VAL A 530 -22.11 8.70 -12.36
N ILE A 531 -21.99 8.73 -13.68
CA ILE A 531 -21.83 9.96 -14.45
C ILE A 531 -23.18 10.70 -14.42
N HIS A 532 -23.27 11.76 -13.62
CA HIS A 532 -24.47 12.58 -13.54
C HIS A 532 -24.53 13.54 -14.72
N ASN A 533 -25.37 13.24 -15.71
CA ASN A 533 -25.68 14.17 -16.79
C ASN A 533 -26.76 15.17 -16.34
N PRO A 534 -26.43 16.47 -16.15
CA PRO A 534 -27.37 17.46 -15.61
C PRO A 534 -28.56 17.77 -16.52
N HIS A 535 -28.51 17.36 -17.79
CA HIS A 535 -29.55 17.61 -18.80
C HIS A 535 -30.31 16.35 -19.25
N ALA A 536 -30.19 15.23 -18.53
CA ALA A 536 -30.95 14.03 -18.86
C ALA A 536 -32.47 14.24 -18.65
N LEU A 537 -33.27 13.74 -19.59
CA LEU A 537 -34.74 13.77 -19.53
C LEU A 537 -35.25 13.11 -18.23
N PRO A 538 -36.37 13.57 -17.65
CA PRO A 538 -36.89 13.07 -16.37
C PRO A 538 -37.11 11.55 -16.29
N LEU A 539 -37.37 10.90 -17.43
CA LEU A 539 -37.54 9.44 -17.54
C LEU A 539 -36.21 8.66 -17.39
N PHE A 540 -35.07 9.31 -17.65
CA PHE A 540 -33.70 8.77 -17.59
C PHE A 540 -32.90 9.35 -16.42
N ARG A 541 -33.57 10.02 -15.49
CA ARG A 541 -32.96 10.58 -14.28
C ARG A 541 -32.93 9.50 -13.21
N ASP A 542 -31.74 9.18 -12.70
CA ASP A 542 -31.59 8.15 -11.67
C ASP A 542 -32.46 8.42 -10.44
N GLN A 543 -32.94 7.33 -9.83
CA GLN A 543 -33.70 7.43 -8.59
C GLN A 543 -32.84 8.03 -7.45
N PRO A 544 -33.43 8.85 -6.56
CA PRO A 544 -32.70 9.48 -5.47
C PRO A 544 -32.10 8.43 -4.51
N SER A 545 -30.98 8.77 -3.85
CA SER A 545 -30.23 7.87 -2.97
C SER A 545 -31.10 7.17 -1.92
N ARG A 546 -30.74 5.93 -1.55
CA ARG A 546 -31.41 5.13 -0.50
C ARG A 546 -31.58 5.90 0.81
N LYS A 547 -30.63 6.78 1.17
CA LYS A 547 -30.72 7.61 2.37
C LYS A 547 -31.84 8.64 2.26
N ARG A 548 -31.95 9.33 1.12
CA ARG A 548 -33.02 10.30 0.83
C ARG A 548 -34.37 9.63 0.68
N GLN A 549 -34.41 8.41 0.12
CA GLN A 549 -35.61 7.57 0.10
C GLN A 549 -36.03 7.17 1.51
N ARG A 550 -35.10 6.75 2.38
CA ARG A 550 -35.37 6.43 3.79
C ARG A 550 -35.88 7.64 4.57
N GLU A 551 -35.29 8.81 4.38
CA GLU A 551 -35.78 10.06 5.00
C GLU A 551 -37.17 10.46 4.49
N LYS A 552 -37.48 10.15 3.22
CA LYS A 552 -38.81 10.37 2.63
C LYS A 552 -39.84 9.35 3.14
N ILE A 553 -39.43 8.09 3.32
CA ILE A 553 -40.25 7.00 3.89
C ILE A 553 -40.50 7.23 5.38
N LEU A 554 -39.53 7.78 6.12
CA LEU A 554 -39.68 8.19 7.53
C LEU A 554 -40.67 9.34 7.72
N LYS A 555 -40.85 10.19 6.70
CA LYS A 555 -41.82 11.28 6.70
C LYS A 555 -43.23 10.84 6.27
N ASP A 556 -43.38 9.61 5.79
CA ASP A 556 -44.65 9.08 5.30
C ASP A 556 -45.36 8.31 6.42
N PRO A 557 -46.48 8.84 6.97
CA PRO A 557 -47.12 8.30 8.18
C PRO A 557 -47.71 6.89 7.98
N LEU A 558 -47.97 6.46 6.75
CA LEU A 558 -48.56 5.14 6.49
C LEU A 558 -47.49 4.04 6.32
N LYS A 559 -46.29 4.38 5.83
CA LYS A 559 -45.19 3.43 5.62
C LYS A 559 -44.29 3.24 6.85
N SER A 560 -44.27 4.23 7.74
CA SER A 560 -43.54 4.18 9.01
C SER A 560 -44.21 3.29 10.06
N HIS A 561 -45.51 3.00 9.90
CA HIS A 561 -46.31 2.15 10.81
C HIS A 561 -46.58 0.74 10.27
N LYS A 562 -45.56 0.07 9.71
CA LYS A 562 -45.68 -1.34 9.34
C LYS A 562 -45.44 -2.24 10.57
N PRO A 563 -46.34 -3.16 10.92
CA PRO A 563 -46.11 -4.12 12.01
C PRO A 563 -44.90 -5.02 11.71
N GLU A 564 -44.05 -5.25 12.71
CA GLU A 564 -42.86 -6.10 12.57
C GLU A 564 -43.25 -7.58 12.38
N ALA A 565 -42.48 -8.30 11.55
CA ALA A 565 -42.65 -9.73 11.35
C ALA A 565 -42.12 -10.53 12.56
N PRO A 566 -42.71 -11.70 12.91
CA PRO A 566 -42.26 -12.50 14.04
C PRO A 566 -40.83 -13.04 13.84
N VAL A 567 -39.96 -12.84 14.84
CA VAL A 567 -38.53 -13.16 14.80
C VAL A 567 -38.26 -14.54 15.40
N ASN A 568 -37.67 -15.45 14.62
CA ASN A 568 -37.04 -16.67 15.11
C ASN A 568 -35.54 -16.42 15.33
N GLY A 569 -35.12 -16.21 16.58
CA GLY A 569 -33.71 -15.99 16.95
C GLY A 569 -33.48 -15.83 18.47
N PRO A 570 -32.23 -15.88 18.96
CA PRO A 570 -31.92 -15.86 20.39
C PRO A 570 -32.24 -14.48 21.00
N GLY A 571 -33.11 -14.47 22.01
CA GLY A 571 -33.76 -13.25 22.50
C GLY A 571 -32.86 -12.30 23.29
N PHE A 572 -33.11 -11.00 23.11
CA PHE A 572 -32.64 -9.90 23.96
C PHE A 572 -33.77 -8.86 24.09
N GLY A 573 -33.92 -8.24 25.27
CA GLY A 573 -34.90 -7.16 25.49
C GLY A 573 -36.27 -7.58 26.05
N GLY A 574 -36.31 -8.55 26.97
CA GLY A 574 -37.54 -8.81 27.75
C GLY A 574 -38.60 -9.68 27.06
N ARG A 575 -38.22 -10.45 26.04
CA ARG A 575 -39.04 -11.53 25.47
C ARG A 575 -38.24 -12.83 25.39
N VAL A 576 -38.86 -13.93 25.84
CA VAL A 576 -38.21 -15.24 26.02
C VAL A 576 -38.16 -15.99 24.69
N GLY A 577 -36.95 -16.22 24.17
CA GLY A 577 -36.65 -17.18 23.10
C GLY A 577 -35.87 -18.37 23.66
N THR A 578 -36.04 -19.55 23.05
CA THR A 578 -35.54 -20.85 23.53
C THR A 578 -34.05 -20.86 23.83
N THR A 579 -33.71 -21.02 25.10
CA THR A 579 -32.35 -20.96 25.65
C THR A 579 -31.61 -22.30 25.50
N LYS A 580 -30.40 -22.28 24.96
CA LYS A 580 -29.35 -23.29 25.27
C LYS A 580 -28.75 -22.96 26.64
N GLY A 581 -29.55 -23.10 27.70
CA GLY A 581 -29.13 -22.85 29.07
C GLY A 581 -28.80 -24.15 29.82
N SER A 582 -27.60 -24.24 30.38
CA SER A 582 -27.32 -24.69 31.76
C SER A 582 -25.83 -24.96 31.94
N LEU A 583 -25.22 -24.28 32.90
CA LEU A 583 -23.79 -24.22 33.22
C LEU A 583 -23.26 -25.47 33.96
N LEU A 584 -24.11 -26.44 34.30
CA LEU A 584 -23.74 -27.59 35.14
C LEU A 584 -23.17 -28.77 34.34
N THR A 585 -23.63 -28.99 33.10
CA THR A 585 -23.18 -30.09 32.23
C THR A 585 -21.83 -29.83 31.56
N GLN A 586 -21.49 -28.56 31.31
CA GLN A 586 -20.17 -28.18 30.78
C GLN A 586 -19.07 -28.26 31.86
N TYR A 587 -19.43 -28.07 33.12
CA TYR A 587 -18.54 -28.21 34.27
C TYR A 587 -18.09 -29.67 34.46
N LEU A 588 -19.02 -30.63 34.33
CA LEU A 588 -18.75 -32.07 34.40
C LEU A 588 -17.83 -32.60 33.27
N LEU A 589 -17.85 -32.00 32.08
CA LEU A 589 -16.94 -32.37 30.98
C LEU A 589 -15.52 -31.83 31.15
N LYS A 590 -15.33 -30.78 31.95
CA LYS A 590 -14.01 -30.13 32.15
C LYS A 590 -13.20 -30.81 33.26
N GLU A 591 -13.87 -31.39 34.26
CA GLU A 591 -13.23 -32.14 35.36
C GLU A 591 -12.93 -33.61 35.01
N GLY A 592 -13.56 -34.18 33.98
CA GLY A 592 -13.51 -35.62 33.70
C GLY A 592 -12.35 -36.17 32.85
N GLY A 593 -11.37 -35.35 32.42
CA GLY A 593 -10.12 -35.85 31.83
C GLY A 593 -10.21 -36.75 30.59
N LEU A 594 -11.19 -36.56 29.70
CA LEU A 594 -11.49 -37.50 28.60
C LEU A 594 -11.40 -36.92 27.17
N ILE A 595 -10.66 -35.83 26.97
CA ILE A 595 -10.05 -35.53 25.66
C ILE A 595 -8.64 -35.00 25.90
N LYS A 596 -7.65 -35.90 25.79
CA LYS A 596 -6.23 -35.55 25.73
C LYS A 596 -5.82 -35.71 24.27
N GLU A 597 -5.61 -34.60 23.56
CA GLU A 597 -4.82 -34.58 22.33
C GLU A 597 -3.70 -33.56 22.51
N THR A 598 -2.60 -34.09 23.06
CA THR A 598 -1.25 -33.54 23.05
C THR A 598 -0.60 -33.99 21.75
N TRP A 599 -0.58 -33.12 20.73
CA TRP A 599 0.33 -33.20 19.58
C TRP A 599 0.54 -31.73 19.14
N MET A 600 1.72 -31.11 19.28
CA MET A 600 3.03 -31.67 19.57
C MET A 600 3.99 -30.57 20.05
N ASP A 601 4.79 -30.92 21.07
CA ASP A 601 5.75 -30.11 21.82
C ASP A 601 7.17 -30.13 21.20
N GLU A 602 7.88 -28.99 21.25
CA GLU A 602 9.34 -28.94 21.49
C GLU A 602 9.66 -27.73 22.40
N ASP A 603 10.50 -27.96 23.42
CA ASP A 603 10.79 -27.02 24.51
C ASP A 603 11.91 -26.02 24.10
N PRO A 604 11.75 -24.68 24.23
CA PRO A 604 12.70 -23.69 23.68
C PRO A 604 14.12 -23.76 24.25
N ARG A 605 14.29 -24.41 25.41
CA ARG A 605 15.57 -24.54 26.11
C ARG A 605 16.51 -25.54 25.43
N GLU A 606 16.00 -26.67 24.94
CA GLU A 606 16.79 -27.64 24.16
C GLU A 606 17.17 -27.08 22.78
N ALA A 607 16.30 -26.25 22.18
CA ALA A 607 16.55 -25.62 20.88
C ALA A 607 17.69 -24.58 20.92
N ILE A 608 17.90 -23.88 22.04
CA ILE A 608 18.93 -22.84 22.18
C ILE A 608 20.27 -23.43 22.63
N LEU A 609 20.27 -24.41 23.53
CA LEU A 609 21.50 -25.12 23.95
C LEU A 609 22.19 -25.85 22.79
N LYS A 610 21.42 -26.30 21.79
CA LYS A 610 21.92 -26.94 20.56
C LYS A 610 22.81 -26.04 19.67
N TYR A 611 22.75 -24.71 19.82
CA TYR A 611 23.54 -23.75 19.03
C TYR A 611 24.58 -22.95 19.85
N ALA A 612 24.72 -23.22 21.15
CA ALA A 612 25.58 -22.47 22.04
C ALA A 612 27.09 -22.71 21.79
N ASP A 613 27.50 -23.98 21.60
CA ASP A 613 28.91 -24.35 21.37
C ASP A 613 29.44 -23.87 20.00
N ALA A 614 28.56 -23.70 19.01
CA ALA A 614 28.89 -23.17 17.69
C ALA A 614 29.11 -21.64 17.73
N ALA A 615 28.42 -20.93 18.63
CA ALA A 615 28.59 -19.48 18.82
C ALA A 615 29.89 -19.12 19.57
N GLU A 616 30.45 -20.06 20.32
CA GLU A 616 31.69 -19.87 21.11
C GLU A 616 32.96 -20.13 20.30
N LYS A 617 32.94 -21.09 19.35
CA LYS A 617 34.07 -21.41 18.46
C LYS A 617 34.27 -20.42 17.32
N ASP A 618 33.21 -19.77 16.82
CA ASP A 618 33.29 -18.74 15.77
C ASP A 618 32.51 -17.47 16.16
N PRO A 619 33.04 -16.66 17.10
CA PRO A 619 32.33 -15.49 17.62
C PRO A 619 32.38 -14.33 16.61
N LYS A 620 31.37 -14.29 15.73
CA LYS A 620 31.36 -13.36 14.59
C LYS A 620 31.06 -11.89 14.90
N PHE A 621 30.31 -11.57 15.97
CA PHE A 621 29.68 -10.25 16.06
C PHE A 621 30.05 -9.36 17.26
N ILE A 622 30.39 -9.92 18.43
CA ILE A 622 30.55 -9.09 19.65
C ILE A 622 31.97 -9.16 20.24
N ALA A 623 32.57 -10.36 20.35
CA ALA A 623 33.84 -10.55 21.05
C ALA A 623 35.07 -9.86 20.40
N PRO A 624 35.26 -9.86 19.06
CA PRO A 624 36.45 -9.23 18.46
C PRO A 624 36.47 -7.70 18.62
N ALA A 625 35.29 -7.07 18.56
CA ALA A 625 35.11 -5.62 18.59
C ALA A 625 35.39 -4.99 19.96
N TYR A 626 35.33 -5.76 21.06
CA TYR A 626 35.59 -5.29 22.42
C TYR A 626 36.96 -5.69 22.98
N SER A 627 37.82 -6.31 22.16
CA SER A 627 39.15 -6.77 22.58
C SER A 627 40.13 -5.63 22.93
N GLN A 628 40.00 -4.47 22.27
CA GLN A 628 40.92 -3.34 22.47
C GLN A 628 40.43 -2.30 23.50
N THR A 629 39.13 -2.23 23.77
CA THR A 629 38.52 -1.23 24.67
C THR A 629 38.28 -1.76 26.08
N GLN A 630 38.67 -3.01 26.37
CA GLN A 630 38.61 -3.54 27.73
C GLN A 630 39.66 -2.88 28.63
N PRO A 631 39.27 -2.19 29.72
CA PRO A 631 40.22 -1.61 30.65
C PRO A 631 41.00 -2.73 31.35
N LYS A 632 42.34 -2.70 31.27
CA LYS A 632 43.20 -3.59 32.08
C LYS A 632 43.14 -3.13 33.54
N PRO A 633 42.50 -3.88 34.45
CA PRO A 633 42.27 -3.41 35.81
C PRO A 633 43.54 -3.64 36.65
N ALA A 634 44.28 -2.55 36.92
CA ALA A 634 45.43 -2.56 37.83
C ALA A 634 45.05 -2.73 39.32
N TYR A 635 43.76 -2.76 39.65
CA TYR A 635 43.25 -2.88 41.02
C TYR A 635 43.21 -4.31 41.60
N ILE A 636 43.66 -5.32 40.85
CA ILE A 636 43.66 -6.72 41.30
C ILE A 636 44.87 -7.06 42.19
N LYS A 637 45.93 -6.23 42.20
CA LYS A 637 47.17 -6.56 42.94
C LYS A 637 47.08 -6.35 44.46
N MET A 638 46.17 -5.51 44.98
CA MET A 638 46.06 -5.28 46.44
C MET A 638 44.92 -6.06 47.11
N GLY A 639 43.82 -6.34 46.42
CA GLY A 639 42.71 -7.15 46.98
C GLY A 639 43.04 -8.64 47.15
N LYS A 640 43.92 -9.19 46.29
CA LYS A 640 44.35 -10.59 46.39
C LYS A 640 45.26 -10.86 47.60
N LEU A 641 46.01 -9.87 48.09
CA LEU A 641 46.89 -10.05 49.24
C LEU A 641 46.09 -10.15 50.56
N VAL A 642 45.04 -9.33 50.70
CA VAL A 642 44.16 -9.33 51.89
C VAL A 642 43.23 -10.56 51.90
N ALA A 643 42.70 -10.97 50.74
CA ALA A 643 41.90 -12.19 50.62
C ALA A 643 42.71 -13.49 50.83
N ALA A 644 44.00 -13.50 50.47
CA ALA A 644 44.88 -14.65 50.68
C ALA A 644 45.25 -14.85 52.15
N ILE A 645 45.44 -13.77 52.91
CA ILE A 645 45.70 -13.82 54.36
C ILE A 645 44.42 -14.15 55.14
N GLY A 646 43.26 -13.63 54.72
CA GLY A 646 41.96 -13.91 55.35
C GLY A 646 41.53 -15.39 55.27
N LYS A 647 41.83 -16.09 54.17
CA LYS A 647 41.54 -17.53 54.02
C LYS A 647 42.34 -18.42 54.98
N LEU A 648 43.50 -17.97 55.46
CA LEU A 648 44.32 -18.70 56.43
C LEU A 648 43.80 -18.54 57.87
N LEU A 649 43.13 -17.42 58.18
CA LEU A 649 42.71 -17.04 59.54
C LEU A 649 41.21 -17.20 59.82
N CYS A 650 40.45 -17.83 58.91
CA CYS A 650 39.01 -18.03 59.04
C CYS A 650 38.19 -16.72 59.16
N CYS A 651 38.72 -15.56 58.75
CA CYS A 651 38.00 -14.29 58.84
C CYS A 651 37.30 -13.95 57.50
N VAL A 652 36.02 -13.63 57.57
CA VAL A 652 35.19 -13.14 56.44
C VAL A 652 34.68 -11.74 56.79
N GLN A 653 34.79 -10.82 55.84
CA GLN A 653 34.25 -9.46 55.97
C GLN A 653 32.95 -9.37 55.19
N VAL A 654 31.87 -8.92 55.85
CA VAL A 654 30.58 -8.59 55.23
C VAL A 654 30.51 -7.08 55.03
N ASP A 655 30.18 -6.65 53.81
CA ASP A 655 30.12 -5.23 53.45
C ASP A 655 28.94 -4.50 54.10
N GLN A 656 29.08 -3.19 54.31
CA GLN A 656 27.98 -2.34 54.81
C GLN A 656 26.74 -2.49 53.91
N SER A 657 25.55 -2.58 54.51
CA SER A 657 24.25 -2.81 53.82
C SER A 657 24.11 -4.15 53.08
N THR A 658 24.94 -5.11 53.45
CA THR A 658 24.81 -6.52 53.09
C THR A 658 24.83 -7.37 54.34
N VAL A 659 24.23 -8.55 54.24
CA VAL A 659 24.08 -9.50 55.34
C VAL A 659 24.56 -10.85 54.85
N GLY A 660 25.47 -11.48 55.58
CA GLY A 660 26.00 -12.80 55.25
C GLY A 660 25.15 -13.92 55.86
N ILE A 661 25.02 -15.06 55.18
CA ILE A 661 24.30 -16.21 55.74
C ILE A 661 25.30 -17.31 56.06
N LYS A 662 25.36 -17.70 57.34
CA LYS A 662 26.27 -18.71 57.85
C LYS A 662 25.58 -20.07 57.88
N GLU A 663 26.23 -21.05 57.27
CA GLU A 663 25.86 -22.46 57.32
C GLU A 663 26.89 -23.24 58.13
N ARG A 664 26.43 -24.29 58.81
CA ARG A 664 27.27 -25.33 59.41
C ARG A 664 26.90 -26.69 58.82
N PHE A 665 27.84 -27.31 58.09
CA PHE A 665 27.60 -28.55 57.34
C PHE A 665 26.35 -28.49 56.44
N GLY A 666 26.07 -27.34 55.84
CA GLY A 666 24.90 -27.12 54.96
C GLY A 666 23.58 -26.84 55.68
N LYS A 667 23.56 -26.80 57.02
CA LYS A 667 22.40 -26.34 57.80
C LYS A 667 22.56 -24.86 58.13
N TYR A 668 21.49 -24.08 57.95
CA TYR A 668 21.44 -22.68 58.42
C TYR A 668 21.77 -22.58 59.92
N GLU A 669 22.70 -21.71 60.27
CA GLU A 669 23.15 -21.46 61.64
C GLU A 669 22.77 -20.05 62.10
N GLU A 670 23.22 -19.02 61.39
CA GLU A 670 23.09 -17.62 61.81
C GLU A 670 23.18 -16.64 60.63
N VAL A 671 22.68 -15.43 60.84
CA VAL A 671 22.78 -14.29 59.94
C VAL A 671 23.91 -13.36 60.44
N LEU A 672 24.86 -13.02 59.58
CA LEU A 672 26.03 -12.19 59.89
C LEU A 672 25.75 -10.73 59.50
N ASP A 673 25.78 -9.85 60.49
CA ASP A 673 25.68 -8.40 60.30
C ASP A 673 26.91 -7.82 59.59
N PRO A 674 26.86 -6.59 59.04
CA PRO A 674 28.04 -5.94 58.45
C PRO A 674 29.23 -5.88 59.42
N GLY A 675 30.41 -6.36 59.00
CA GLY A 675 31.60 -6.41 59.85
C GLY A 675 32.53 -7.57 59.56
N CYS A 676 33.55 -7.74 60.40
CA CYS A 676 34.51 -8.86 60.31
C CYS A 676 34.10 -9.98 61.25
N HIS A 677 33.87 -11.17 60.68
CA HIS A 677 33.39 -12.35 61.39
C HIS A 677 34.35 -13.52 61.23
N CYS A 678 34.54 -14.32 62.29
CA CYS A 678 35.34 -15.53 62.24
C CYS A 678 34.46 -16.75 61.90
N VAL A 679 34.63 -17.31 60.71
CA VAL A 679 33.89 -18.46 60.18
C VAL A 679 34.88 -19.61 59.93
N PRO A 680 35.08 -20.50 60.91
CA PRO A 680 36.07 -21.58 60.83
C PRO A 680 35.63 -22.69 59.86
N TRP A 681 36.16 -22.65 58.63
CA TRP A 681 35.85 -23.63 57.59
C TRP A 681 36.29 -25.06 57.93
N ILE A 682 37.31 -25.22 58.79
CA ILE A 682 37.82 -26.52 59.25
C ILE A 682 36.77 -27.30 60.08
N ILE A 683 35.82 -26.61 60.71
CA ILE A 683 34.75 -27.21 61.53
C ILE A 683 33.41 -27.23 60.75
N GLY A 684 33.46 -27.06 59.43
CA GLY A 684 32.30 -27.14 58.53
C GLY A 684 31.42 -25.89 58.51
N SER A 685 31.84 -24.78 59.12
CA SER A 685 31.14 -23.49 59.02
C SER A 685 31.58 -22.73 57.76
N ARG A 686 30.63 -22.24 56.96
CA ARG A 686 30.91 -21.43 55.77
C ARG A 686 29.87 -20.33 55.59
N VAL A 687 30.22 -19.28 54.85
CA VAL A 687 29.23 -18.30 54.36
C VAL A 687 28.64 -18.85 53.07
N ALA A 688 27.33 -19.10 53.06
CA ALA A 688 26.60 -19.64 51.91
C ALA A 688 26.41 -18.60 50.82
N GLY A 689 26.14 -17.36 51.22
CA GLY A 689 26.00 -16.21 50.34
C GLY A 689 25.71 -14.94 51.11
N GLU A 690 25.67 -13.84 50.37
CA GLU A 690 25.39 -12.50 50.89
C GLU A 690 24.08 -11.98 50.28
N LEU A 691 23.27 -11.33 51.11
CA LEU A 691 22.01 -10.71 50.74
C LEU A 691 22.13 -9.20 50.93
N THR A 692 21.77 -8.42 49.92
CA THR A 692 21.78 -6.96 50.03
C THR A 692 20.48 -6.44 50.64
N LEU A 693 20.59 -5.55 51.61
CA LEU A 693 19.46 -4.83 52.23
C LEU A 693 19.12 -3.53 51.47
N ARG A 694 19.88 -3.19 50.42
CA ARG A 694 19.65 -1.97 49.63
C ARG A 694 18.34 -2.05 48.86
N LEU A 695 17.70 -0.90 48.71
CA LEU A 695 16.56 -0.72 47.81
C LEU A 695 16.94 -1.12 46.39
N ARG A 696 16.10 -1.95 45.77
CA ARG A 696 16.24 -2.35 44.37
C ARG A 696 15.00 -1.93 43.60
N GLN A 697 15.22 -1.49 42.38
CA GLN A 697 14.16 -1.18 41.43
C GLN A 697 14.08 -2.28 40.37
N LEU A 698 12.87 -2.71 40.06
CA LEU A 698 12.56 -3.62 38.96
C LEU A 698 11.48 -3.00 38.09
N ASP A 699 11.83 -2.77 36.83
CA ASP A 699 10.88 -2.30 35.83
C ASP A 699 10.31 -3.50 35.08
N VAL A 700 8.99 -3.67 35.14
CA VAL A 700 8.23 -4.75 34.54
C VAL A 700 7.39 -4.19 33.40
N ARG A 701 7.58 -4.72 32.20
CA ARG A 701 6.76 -4.39 31.03
C ARG A 701 5.75 -5.50 30.80
N CYS A 702 4.47 -5.17 30.90
CA CYS A 702 3.36 -6.11 30.74
C CYS A 702 2.48 -5.70 29.58
N GLU A 703 2.36 -6.54 28.57
CA GLU A 703 1.35 -6.38 27.54
C GLU A 703 0.01 -6.96 28.03
N THR A 704 -1.05 -6.17 27.89
CA THR A 704 -2.42 -6.57 28.23
C THR A 704 -3.42 -5.88 27.32
N LYS A 705 -4.67 -6.30 27.39
CA LYS A 705 -5.74 -5.82 26.53
C LYS A 705 -6.78 -5.07 27.37
N THR A 706 -7.20 -3.89 26.92
CA THR A 706 -8.26 -3.13 27.57
C THR A 706 -9.65 -3.67 27.20
N LYS A 707 -10.69 -3.19 27.89
CA LYS A 707 -12.10 -3.53 27.61
C LYS A 707 -12.51 -3.24 26.15
N ASP A 708 -11.90 -2.22 25.54
CA ASP A 708 -12.15 -1.80 24.16
C ASP A 708 -11.40 -2.63 23.10
N ASN A 709 -10.79 -3.73 23.53
CA ASN A 709 -9.98 -4.60 22.71
C ASN A 709 -8.69 -3.97 22.14
N VAL A 710 -8.16 -2.93 22.79
CA VAL A 710 -6.87 -2.33 22.44
C VAL A 710 -5.76 -3.00 23.25
N PHE A 711 -4.69 -3.43 22.57
CA PHE A 711 -3.48 -3.89 23.23
C PHE A 711 -2.66 -2.69 23.72
N VAL A 712 -2.28 -2.74 24.99
CA VAL A 712 -1.47 -1.73 25.67
C VAL A 712 -0.30 -2.39 26.38
N THR A 713 0.87 -1.76 26.29
CA THR A 713 2.05 -2.13 27.07
C THR A 713 2.12 -1.24 28.30
N VAL A 714 1.99 -1.84 29.49
CA VAL A 714 2.07 -1.14 30.76
C VAL A 714 3.45 -1.33 31.36
N VAL A 715 4.09 -0.22 31.72
CA VAL A 715 5.40 -0.19 32.36
C VAL A 715 5.20 0.10 33.84
N ALA A 716 5.41 -0.91 34.69
CA ALA A 716 5.35 -0.80 36.14
C ALA A 716 6.77 -0.80 36.73
N SER A 717 7.07 0.14 37.63
CA SER A 717 8.31 0.18 38.39
C SER A 717 8.04 -0.21 39.84
N ILE A 718 8.69 -1.27 40.31
CA ILE A 718 8.53 -1.80 41.66
C ILE A 718 9.84 -1.60 42.42
N GLN A 719 9.75 -0.95 43.57
CA GLN A 719 10.84 -0.81 44.51
C GLN A 719 10.67 -1.82 45.64
N TYR A 720 11.69 -2.67 45.85
CA TYR A 720 11.67 -3.70 46.87
C TYR A 720 13.03 -3.81 47.57
N ARG A 721 13.03 -4.28 48.82
CA ARG A 721 14.24 -4.60 49.59
C ARG A 721 14.04 -5.84 50.45
N ALA A 722 15.13 -6.52 50.80
CA ALA A 722 15.05 -7.61 51.78
C ALA A 722 14.98 -7.03 53.20
N MET A 723 14.18 -7.64 54.06
CA MET A 723 14.11 -7.28 55.47
C MET A 723 15.25 -7.95 56.25
N GLU A 724 15.86 -7.21 57.17
CA GLU A 724 16.95 -7.71 58.02
C GLU A 724 16.48 -8.86 58.92
N ASP A 725 15.33 -8.68 59.59
CA ASP A 725 14.73 -9.68 60.49
C ASP A 725 14.37 -11.01 59.81
N LYS A 726 14.20 -11.00 58.48
CA LYS A 726 13.80 -12.18 57.67
C LYS A 726 14.82 -12.50 56.57
N ALA A 727 16.09 -12.16 56.77
CA ALA A 727 17.15 -12.39 55.79
C ALA A 727 17.34 -13.88 55.44
N SER A 728 17.17 -14.79 56.41
CA SER A 728 17.25 -16.23 56.19
C SER A 728 16.13 -16.75 55.29
N ASP A 729 14.90 -16.29 55.53
CA ASP A 729 13.73 -16.60 54.71
C ASP A 729 13.90 -16.09 53.27
N ALA A 730 14.37 -14.85 53.10
CA ALA A 730 14.62 -14.26 51.79
C ALA A 730 15.64 -15.03 50.96
N TYR A 731 16.65 -15.62 51.60
CA TYR A 731 17.68 -16.37 50.90
C TYR A 731 17.30 -17.82 50.60
N TYR A 732 16.67 -18.53 51.54
CA TYR A 732 16.37 -19.96 51.36
C TYR A 732 14.99 -20.23 50.74
N LYS A 733 13.99 -19.38 50.98
CA LYS A 733 12.63 -19.63 50.46
C LYS A 733 12.49 -19.19 49.00
N LEU A 734 13.19 -18.13 48.58
CA LEU A 734 13.00 -17.54 47.26
C LEU A 734 14.32 -17.46 46.48
N SER A 735 14.48 -18.36 45.51
CA SER A 735 15.67 -18.39 44.64
C SER A 735 15.76 -17.17 43.71
N ASN A 736 14.63 -16.72 43.14
CA ASN A 736 14.61 -15.60 42.19
C ASN A 736 13.50 -14.59 42.53
N PRO A 737 13.79 -13.55 43.32
CA PRO A 737 12.79 -12.55 43.72
C PRO A 737 12.28 -11.72 42.54
N LYS A 738 13.12 -11.45 41.52
CA LYS A 738 12.72 -10.64 40.36
C LYS A 738 11.65 -11.34 39.53
N SER A 739 11.87 -12.63 39.22
CA SER A 739 10.91 -13.42 38.45
C SER A 739 9.59 -13.57 39.20
N GLN A 740 9.65 -13.79 40.51
CA GLN A 740 8.45 -13.94 41.33
C GLN A 740 7.62 -12.65 41.36
N ILE A 741 8.26 -11.49 41.60
CA ILE A 741 7.60 -10.19 41.57
C ILE A 741 6.96 -9.95 40.19
N GLN A 742 7.70 -10.23 39.11
CA GLN A 742 7.21 -10.07 37.75
C GLN A 742 5.96 -10.92 37.48
N SER A 743 5.91 -12.16 37.96
CA SER A 743 4.75 -13.03 37.81
C SER A 743 3.50 -12.48 38.50
N TYR A 744 3.63 -11.98 39.74
CA TYR A 744 2.50 -11.38 40.46
C TYR A 744 2.02 -10.08 39.81
N VAL A 745 2.95 -9.22 39.39
CA VAL A 745 2.62 -7.98 38.66
C VAL A 745 1.86 -8.29 37.37
N PHE A 746 2.29 -9.32 36.61
CA PHE A 746 1.58 -9.75 35.41
C PHE A 746 0.16 -10.24 35.69
N ASP A 747 -0.05 -10.99 36.77
CA ASP A 747 -1.36 -11.50 37.13
C ASP A 747 -2.33 -10.35 37.49
N VAL A 748 -1.87 -9.41 38.32
CA VAL A 748 -2.69 -8.26 38.75
C VAL A 748 -2.99 -7.32 37.59
N ILE A 749 -2.00 -7.00 36.74
CA ILE A 749 -2.20 -6.12 35.58
C ILE A 749 -3.16 -6.78 34.56
N ARG A 750 -3.04 -8.09 34.33
CA ARG A 750 -3.96 -8.84 33.45
C ARG A 750 -5.35 -9.01 34.04
N ALA A 751 -5.51 -8.93 35.36
CA ALA A 751 -6.82 -8.99 36.01
C ALA A 751 -7.53 -7.62 36.08
N SER A 752 -6.77 -6.53 36.17
CA SER A 752 -7.28 -5.17 36.38
C SER A 752 -7.59 -4.44 35.08
N ILE A 753 -6.65 -4.39 34.14
CA ILE A 753 -6.75 -3.56 32.93
C ILE A 753 -7.85 -3.98 31.95
N PRO A 754 -8.16 -5.28 31.75
CA PRO A 754 -9.28 -5.66 30.86
C PRO A 754 -10.66 -5.20 31.35
N LYS A 755 -10.78 -4.73 32.59
CA LYS A 755 -12.03 -4.18 33.14
C LYS A 755 -12.22 -2.70 32.78
N LEU A 756 -11.17 -2.01 32.35
CA LEU A 756 -11.15 -0.57 32.09
C LEU A 756 -11.14 -0.29 30.59
N GLU A 757 -11.81 0.80 30.20
CA GLU A 757 -11.68 1.40 28.87
C GLU A 757 -10.31 2.06 28.73
N LEU A 758 -9.84 2.30 27.51
CA LEU A 758 -8.49 2.82 27.27
C LEU A 758 -8.27 4.16 27.98
N ASP A 759 -9.23 5.09 27.86
CA ASP A 759 -9.14 6.41 28.49
C ASP A 759 -9.20 6.32 30.01
N ASP A 760 -10.04 5.44 30.56
CA ASP A 760 -10.15 5.20 32.01
C ASP A 760 -8.86 4.62 32.58
N ALA A 761 -8.18 3.72 31.85
CA ALA A 761 -6.90 3.17 32.27
C ALA A 761 -5.81 4.27 32.41
N PHE A 762 -5.87 5.33 31.59
CA PHE A 762 -4.98 6.48 31.72
C PHE A 762 -5.33 7.39 32.90
N LEU A 763 -6.62 7.53 33.21
CA LEU A 763 -7.08 8.33 34.35
C LEU A 763 -6.82 7.64 35.70
N GLN A 764 -6.95 6.31 35.73
CA GLN A 764 -6.89 5.49 36.96
C GLN A 764 -5.53 4.80 37.20
N LYS A 765 -4.42 5.38 36.74
CA LYS A 765 -3.06 4.81 36.93
C LYS A 765 -2.73 4.49 38.39
N ASN A 766 -3.15 5.36 39.31
CA ASN A 766 -2.88 5.21 40.74
C ASN A 766 -3.68 4.05 41.38
N GLU A 767 -4.86 3.74 40.86
CA GLU A 767 -5.68 2.63 41.36
C GLU A 767 -5.08 1.29 40.93
N ILE A 768 -4.55 1.22 39.71
CA ILE A 768 -3.82 0.05 39.20
C ILE A 768 -2.54 -0.17 40.02
N ALA A 769 -1.79 0.91 40.30
CA ALA A 769 -0.59 0.82 41.15
C ALA A 769 -0.93 0.27 42.54
N ARG A 770 -1.94 0.84 43.22
CA ARG A 770 -2.36 0.37 44.56
C ARG A 770 -2.80 -1.10 44.56
N ALA A 771 -3.51 -1.55 43.52
CA ALA A 771 -3.90 -2.96 43.40
C ALA A 771 -2.70 -3.89 43.26
N VAL A 772 -1.66 -3.48 42.53
CA VAL A 772 -0.40 -4.22 42.42
C VAL A 772 0.34 -4.24 43.76
N GLU A 773 0.38 -3.11 44.47
CA GLU A 773 1.03 -2.98 45.78
C GLU A 773 0.43 -3.94 46.82
N GLU A 774 -0.90 -3.93 46.98
CA GLU A 774 -1.61 -4.73 47.98
C GLU A 774 -1.38 -6.25 47.80
N GLU A 775 -1.43 -6.74 46.56
CA GLU A 775 -1.19 -8.16 46.27
C GLU A 775 0.29 -8.54 46.39
N LEU A 776 1.18 -7.65 45.94
CA LEU A 776 2.61 -7.91 45.97
C LEU A 776 3.15 -7.91 47.40
N GLU A 777 2.71 -6.97 48.24
CA GLU A 777 3.07 -6.89 49.66
C GLU A 777 2.65 -8.17 50.39
N LYS A 778 1.40 -8.61 50.20
CA LYS A 778 0.87 -9.84 50.81
C LYS A 778 1.69 -11.09 50.44
N ALA A 779 2.09 -11.21 49.18
CA ALA A 779 2.87 -12.36 48.71
C ALA A 779 4.35 -12.29 49.11
N MET A 780 4.99 -11.12 48.98
CA MET A 780 6.44 -10.97 49.14
C MET A 780 6.87 -10.90 50.61
N LEU A 781 6.00 -10.44 51.51
CA LEU A 781 6.27 -10.46 52.96
C LEU A 781 6.48 -11.88 53.52
N ALA A 782 5.83 -12.89 52.92
CA ALA A 782 6.01 -14.30 53.29
C ALA A 782 7.40 -14.84 52.94
N TYR A 783 8.02 -14.25 51.91
CA TYR A 783 9.36 -14.57 51.45
C TYR A 783 10.43 -13.64 52.04
N GLY A 784 10.11 -12.75 52.99
CA GLY A 784 11.10 -11.86 53.61
C GLY A 784 11.47 -10.62 52.80
N TYR A 785 10.68 -10.26 51.78
CA TYR A 785 10.85 -9.04 51.00
C TYR A 785 9.77 -8.01 51.33
N GLU A 786 10.18 -6.75 51.46
CA GLU A 786 9.30 -5.60 51.63
C GLU A 786 9.18 -4.87 50.29
N ILE A 787 7.94 -4.60 49.88
CA ILE A 787 7.65 -3.73 48.73
C ILE A 787 7.50 -2.31 49.27
N VAL A 788 8.40 -1.42 48.85
CA VAL A 788 8.43 -0.04 49.35
C VAL A 788 7.47 0.84 48.56
N GLN A 789 7.45 0.67 47.24
CA GLN A 789 6.58 1.47 46.38
C GLN A 789 6.35 0.77 45.04
N THR A 790 5.13 0.92 44.51
CA THR A 790 4.80 0.55 43.13
C THR A 790 4.32 1.77 42.33
N LEU A 791 4.79 1.89 41.09
CA LEU A 791 4.46 3.02 40.21
C LEU A 791 4.16 2.52 38.81
N ILE A 792 3.04 2.96 38.23
CA ILE A 792 2.77 2.77 36.80
C ILE A 792 3.36 3.95 36.04
N VAL A 793 4.51 3.73 35.41
CA VAL A 793 5.29 4.75 34.71
C VAL A 793 4.58 5.18 33.44
N ASP A 794 4.20 4.21 32.60
CA ASP A 794 3.49 4.51 31.37
C ASP A 794 2.53 3.38 30.93
N ILE A 795 1.56 3.76 30.11
CA ILE A 795 0.62 2.88 29.42
C ILE A 795 0.70 3.24 27.94
N GLU A 796 1.38 2.41 27.16
CA GLU A 796 1.65 2.67 25.75
C GLU A 796 0.70 1.84 24.86
N PRO A 797 -0.32 2.46 24.23
CA PRO A 797 -1.10 1.80 23.19
C PRO A 797 -0.31 1.75 21.89
N ASP A 798 -0.75 0.86 21.01
CA ASP A 798 -0.19 0.71 19.66
C ASP A 798 -0.18 2.04 18.88
N GLU A 799 0.87 2.31 18.09
CA GLU A 799 1.05 3.63 17.45
C GLU A 799 -0.13 4.04 16.56
N LYS A 800 -0.75 3.06 15.90
CA LYS A 800 -1.93 3.27 15.06
C LYS A 800 -3.11 3.79 15.86
N VAL A 801 -3.32 3.25 17.06
CA VAL A 801 -4.39 3.67 17.97
C VAL A 801 -4.13 5.09 18.47
N LYS A 802 -2.88 5.40 18.85
CA LYS A 802 -2.48 6.75 19.28
C LYS A 802 -2.74 7.80 18.18
N ARG A 803 -2.43 7.50 16.92
CA ARG A 803 -2.72 8.37 15.78
C ARG A 803 -4.24 8.53 15.56
N ALA A 804 -4.97 7.42 15.53
CA ALA A 804 -6.43 7.44 15.35
C ALA A 804 -7.15 8.25 16.44
N MET A 805 -6.73 8.11 17.69
CA MET A 805 -7.29 8.84 18.83
C MET A 805 -7.02 10.35 18.73
N ASN A 806 -5.81 10.73 18.32
CA ASN A 806 -5.46 12.13 18.06
C ASN A 806 -6.27 12.72 16.90
N GLU A 807 -6.47 11.96 15.82
CA GLU A 807 -7.30 12.37 14.68
C GLU A 807 -8.77 12.53 15.06
N ILE A 808 -9.34 11.59 15.83
CA ILE A 808 -10.72 11.67 16.34
C ILE A 808 -10.89 12.90 17.22
N ASN A 809 -9.95 13.14 18.14
CA ASN A 809 -10.01 14.29 19.03
C ASN A 809 -9.83 15.61 18.26
N ALA A 810 -8.95 15.65 17.26
CA ALA A 810 -8.80 16.80 16.38
C ALA A 810 -10.09 17.06 15.57
N ALA A 811 -10.68 16.01 14.99
CA ALA A 811 -11.94 16.10 14.24
C ALA A 811 -13.12 16.54 15.13
N ALA A 812 -13.22 16.03 16.35
CA ALA A 812 -14.23 16.43 17.31
C ALA A 812 -14.08 17.91 17.70
N ARG A 813 -12.86 18.37 18.00
CA ARG A 813 -12.55 19.77 18.28
C ARG A 813 -12.88 20.67 17.08
N LEU A 814 -12.53 20.23 15.87
CA LEU A 814 -12.86 20.95 14.64
C LEU A 814 -14.37 21.03 14.40
N ARG A 815 -15.13 19.97 14.73
CA ARG A 815 -16.59 19.96 14.58
C ARG A 815 -17.27 20.92 15.56
N VAL A 816 -16.82 20.95 16.81
CA VAL A 816 -17.31 21.93 17.80
C VAL A 816 -16.98 23.35 17.36
N ALA A 817 -15.73 23.60 16.96
CA ALA A 817 -15.31 24.91 16.45
C ALA A 817 -16.08 25.34 15.19
N ALA A 818 -16.39 24.41 14.29
CA ALA A 818 -17.18 24.67 13.09
C ALA A 818 -18.63 25.04 13.43
N ASN A 819 -19.24 24.33 14.40
CA ASN A 819 -20.59 24.66 14.87
C ASN A 819 -20.63 26.04 15.53
N GLU A 820 -19.69 26.34 16.43
CA GLU A 820 -19.59 27.65 17.09
C GLU A 820 -19.35 28.78 16.09
N LYS A 821 -18.50 28.54 15.08
CA LYS A 821 -18.26 29.49 13.99
C LYS A 821 -19.50 29.73 13.15
N ALA A 822 -20.25 28.67 12.81
CA ALA A 822 -21.48 28.79 12.04
C ALA A 822 -22.57 29.56 12.82
N GLU A 823 -22.66 29.36 14.13
CA GLU A 823 -23.56 30.15 15.00
C GLU A 823 -23.14 31.61 15.08
N ALA A 824 -21.84 31.90 15.21
CA ALA A 824 -21.32 33.27 15.20
C ALA A 824 -21.59 33.99 13.87
N GLU A 825 -21.35 33.33 12.73
CA GLU A 825 -21.65 33.89 11.39
C GLU A 825 -23.13 34.18 11.21
N LYS A 826 -24.01 33.28 11.68
CA LYS A 826 -25.46 33.49 11.68
C LYS A 826 -25.86 34.74 12.47
N ILE A 827 -25.29 34.93 13.67
CA ILE A 827 -25.58 36.10 14.50
C ILE A 827 -25.13 37.40 13.81
N ILE A 828 -23.93 37.41 13.21
CA ILE A 828 -23.40 38.57 12.47
C ILE A 828 -24.31 38.93 11.30
N GLN A 829 -24.79 37.93 10.55
CA GLN A 829 -25.64 38.17 9.39
C GLN A 829 -27.01 38.73 9.79
N ILE A 830 -27.62 38.20 10.87
CA ILE A 830 -28.88 38.73 11.41
C ILE A 830 -28.69 40.18 11.88
N LYS A 831 -27.63 40.47 12.63
CA LYS A 831 -27.37 41.83 13.13
C LYS A 831 -27.08 42.84 12.01
N ARG A 832 -26.38 42.42 10.95
CA ARG A 832 -26.20 43.25 9.75
C ARG A 832 -27.54 43.52 9.06
N ALA A 833 -28.40 42.52 8.92
CA ALA A 833 -29.72 42.68 8.31
C ALA A 833 -30.64 43.59 9.14
N GLU A 834 -30.64 43.46 10.46
CA GLU A 834 -31.35 44.36 11.39
C GLU A 834 -30.84 45.80 11.25
N GLY A 835 -29.51 46.00 11.26
CA GLY A 835 -28.91 47.32 11.10
C GLY A 835 -29.21 47.98 9.74
N GLU A 836 -29.21 47.21 8.65
CA GLU A 836 -29.61 47.71 7.32
C GLU A 836 -31.10 48.06 7.25
N ALA A 837 -31.97 47.29 7.91
CA ALA A 837 -33.40 47.57 7.97
C ALA A 837 -33.68 48.87 8.77
N GLU A 838 -33.04 49.05 9.92
CA GLU A 838 -33.15 50.28 10.71
C GLU A 838 -32.58 51.49 9.97
N ALA A 839 -31.43 51.36 9.30
CA ALA A 839 -30.84 52.43 8.50
C ALA A 839 -31.77 52.86 7.35
N LYS A 840 -32.38 51.91 6.63
CA LYS A 840 -33.36 52.20 5.58
C LYS A 840 -34.60 52.90 6.14
N TYR A 841 -35.08 52.47 7.31
CA TYR A 841 -36.22 53.09 7.97
C TYR A 841 -35.93 54.54 8.38
N LEU A 842 -34.78 54.80 9.02
CA LEU A 842 -34.36 56.13 9.42
C LEU A 842 -34.10 57.05 8.22
N SER A 843 -33.51 56.51 7.15
CA SER A 843 -33.34 57.23 5.88
C SER A 843 -34.69 57.62 5.28
N GLY A 844 -35.67 56.70 5.25
CA GLY A 844 -37.02 56.99 4.80
C GLY A 844 -37.73 58.07 5.63
N LEU A 845 -37.58 58.02 6.96
CA LEU A 845 -38.11 59.05 7.86
C LEU A 845 -37.47 60.42 7.62
N GLY A 846 -36.16 60.45 7.36
CA GLY A 846 -35.43 61.66 7.01
C GLY A 846 -35.95 62.31 5.72
N ILE A 847 -36.14 61.51 4.66
CA ILE A 847 -36.69 61.98 3.39
C ILE A 847 -38.13 62.47 3.56
N ALA A 848 -38.96 61.76 4.33
CA ALA A 848 -40.34 62.16 4.58
C ALA A 848 -40.43 63.50 5.31
N ARG A 849 -39.62 63.70 6.37
CA ARG A 849 -39.53 64.99 7.08
C ARG A 849 -39.00 66.10 6.18
N GLN A 850 -38.00 65.82 5.35
CA GLN A 850 -37.46 66.78 4.39
C GLN A 850 -38.54 67.20 3.39
N ARG A 851 -39.31 66.25 2.84
CA ARG A 851 -40.43 66.54 1.94
C ARG A 851 -41.51 67.38 2.61
N GLN A 852 -41.85 67.07 3.87
CA GLN A 852 -42.81 67.87 4.64
C GLN A 852 -42.33 69.30 4.84
N ALA A 853 -41.07 69.50 5.25
CA ALA A 853 -40.49 70.83 5.41
C ALA A 853 -40.44 71.62 4.09
N ILE A 854 -40.19 70.95 2.96
CA ILE A 854 -40.25 71.57 1.63
C ILE A 854 -41.68 72.03 1.31
N VAL A 855 -42.68 71.19 1.53
CA VAL A 855 -44.09 71.54 1.27
C VAL A 855 -44.54 72.72 2.12
N ASP A 856 -44.18 72.72 3.41
CA ASP A 856 -44.50 73.82 4.32
C ASP A 856 -43.81 75.12 3.89
N GLY A 857 -42.51 75.07 3.53
CA GLY A 857 -41.79 76.25 3.03
C GLY A 857 -42.31 76.77 1.68
N LEU A 858 -42.76 75.88 0.79
CA LEU A 858 -43.33 76.25 -0.50
C LEU A 858 -44.72 76.89 -0.33
N ARG A 859 -45.53 76.39 0.61
CA ARG A 859 -46.79 77.01 1.02
C ARG A 859 -46.58 78.44 1.52
N ASP A 860 -45.61 78.65 2.41
CA ASP A 860 -45.29 79.97 2.94
C ASP A 860 -44.79 80.92 1.83
N SER A 861 -43.99 80.40 0.89
CA SER A 861 -43.51 81.16 -0.27
C SER A 861 -44.65 81.58 -1.20
N VAL A 862 -45.62 80.70 -1.47
CA VAL A 862 -46.80 81.02 -2.30
C VAL A 862 -47.66 82.09 -1.63
N LEU A 863 -47.89 81.98 -0.31
CA LEU A 863 -48.64 82.99 0.45
C LEU A 863 -47.91 84.34 0.46
N GLY A 864 -46.59 84.35 0.63
CA GLY A 864 -45.77 85.56 0.60
C GLY A 864 -45.76 86.24 -0.77
N PHE A 865 -45.69 85.47 -1.85
CA PHE A 865 -45.67 86.01 -3.22
C PHE A 865 -47.03 86.60 -3.61
N SER A 866 -48.13 85.92 -3.24
CA SER A 866 -49.50 86.41 -3.46
C SER A 866 -49.79 87.73 -2.72
N GLY A 867 -49.17 87.94 -1.54
CA GLY A 867 -49.33 89.18 -0.77
C GLY A 867 -48.54 90.37 -1.32
N ASN A 868 -47.38 90.12 -1.95
CA ASN A 868 -46.46 91.18 -2.39
C ASN A 868 -46.70 91.63 -3.84
N VAL A 869 -47.34 90.81 -4.69
CA VAL A 869 -47.62 91.12 -6.09
C VAL A 869 -49.14 91.18 -6.32
N PRO A 870 -49.76 92.38 -6.23
CA PRO A 870 -51.21 92.53 -6.38
C PRO A 870 -51.66 92.11 -7.79
N GLY A 871 -52.68 91.25 -7.86
CA GLY A 871 -53.27 90.78 -9.12
C GLY A 871 -52.82 89.38 -9.58
N THR A 872 -51.96 88.69 -8.83
CA THR A 872 -51.56 87.30 -9.12
C THR A 872 -52.35 86.31 -8.26
N SER A 873 -52.84 85.22 -8.87
CA SER A 873 -53.53 84.15 -8.14
C SER A 873 -52.53 83.10 -7.63
N ALA A 874 -52.90 82.35 -6.59
CA ALA A 874 -52.10 81.22 -6.12
C ALA A 874 -51.83 80.17 -7.23
N LYS A 875 -52.70 80.10 -8.24
CA LYS A 875 -52.52 79.26 -9.42
C LYS A 875 -51.38 79.75 -10.31
N ASP A 876 -51.27 81.06 -10.53
CA ASP A 876 -50.21 81.63 -11.37
C ASP A 876 -48.83 81.49 -10.72
N VAL A 877 -48.76 81.57 -9.39
CA VAL A 877 -47.52 81.33 -8.64
C VAL A 877 -47.10 79.86 -8.71
N MET A 878 -48.04 78.93 -8.60
CA MET A 878 -47.76 77.50 -8.73
C MET A 878 -47.35 77.12 -10.17
N ASP A 879 -47.98 77.71 -11.19
CA ASP A 879 -47.60 77.50 -12.59
C ASP A 879 -46.18 78.02 -12.87
N LEU A 880 -45.77 79.14 -12.25
CA LEU A 880 -44.39 79.63 -12.34
C LEU A 880 -43.38 78.69 -11.66
N VAL A 881 -43.72 78.14 -10.48
CA VAL A 881 -42.87 77.15 -9.78
C VAL A 881 -42.75 75.85 -10.58
N LEU A 882 -43.83 75.39 -11.21
CA LEU A 882 -43.80 74.23 -12.10
C LEU A 882 -42.92 74.49 -13.33
N LEU A 883 -42.98 75.71 -13.88
CA LEU A 883 -42.12 76.11 -15.00
C LEU A 883 -40.64 76.14 -14.59
N THR A 884 -40.29 76.70 -13.43
CA THR A 884 -38.90 76.72 -12.96
C THR A 884 -38.39 75.32 -12.63
N GLN A 885 -39.20 74.49 -11.97
CA GLN A 885 -38.84 73.11 -11.67
C GLN A 885 -38.69 72.27 -12.95
N TYR A 886 -39.50 72.52 -13.97
CA TYR A 886 -39.32 71.95 -15.30
C TYR A 886 -37.96 72.34 -15.91
N PHE A 887 -37.55 73.62 -15.81
CA PHE A 887 -36.23 74.04 -16.30
C PHE A 887 -35.07 73.47 -15.46
N ASP A 888 -35.21 73.39 -14.14
CA ASP A 888 -34.17 72.82 -13.27
C ASP A 888 -34.02 71.32 -13.46
N THR A 889 -35.12 70.57 -13.61
CA THR A 889 -35.06 69.14 -13.96
C THR A 889 -34.43 68.92 -15.33
N MET A 890 -34.78 69.74 -16.34
CA MET A 890 -34.09 69.70 -17.63
C MET A 890 -32.59 70.02 -17.50
N LYS A 891 -32.21 70.99 -16.66
CA LYS A 891 -30.80 71.35 -16.40
C LYS A 891 -30.04 70.21 -15.71
N GLU A 892 -30.63 69.56 -14.70
CA GLU A 892 -30.02 68.46 -13.96
C GLU A 892 -29.86 67.21 -14.83
N ILE A 893 -30.90 66.86 -15.59
CA ILE A 893 -30.85 65.79 -16.60
C ILE A 893 -29.78 66.12 -17.65
N GLY A 894 -29.75 67.35 -18.18
CA GLY A 894 -28.74 67.81 -19.13
C GLY A 894 -27.31 67.81 -18.59
N SER A 895 -27.13 67.98 -17.27
CA SER A 895 -25.83 67.91 -16.61
C SER A 895 -25.34 66.46 -16.35
N THR A 896 -26.24 65.48 -16.39
CA THR A 896 -25.91 64.07 -16.18
C THR A 896 -25.58 63.41 -17.52
N SER A 897 -24.30 63.11 -17.76
CA SER A 897 -23.76 62.61 -19.05
C SER A 897 -24.28 61.24 -19.54
N LYS A 898 -25.27 60.63 -18.87
CA LYS A 898 -25.85 59.32 -19.20
C LYS A 898 -27.28 59.37 -19.76
N SER A 899 -27.91 60.53 -19.92
CA SER A 899 -29.26 60.62 -20.49
C SER A 899 -29.23 60.94 -22.00
N SER A 900 -29.73 60.03 -22.84
CA SER A 900 -29.80 60.18 -24.30
C SER A 900 -31.15 60.76 -24.74
N ALA A 901 -31.20 62.08 -24.95
CA ALA A 901 -32.17 62.88 -25.71
C ALA A 901 -33.69 62.62 -25.57
N ILE A 902 -34.43 63.60 -25.04
CA ILE A 902 -35.90 63.64 -25.03
C ILE A 902 -36.35 64.85 -25.87
N PHE A 903 -37.15 64.63 -26.92
CA PHE A 903 -37.77 65.69 -27.73
C PHE A 903 -39.10 66.12 -27.10
N LEU A 904 -39.18 67.38 -26.66
CA LEU A 904 -40.43 67.99 -26.18
C LEU A 904 -40.91 69.04 -27.20
N PRO A 905 -42.19 69.02 -27.61
CA PRO A 905 -42.74 70.02 -28.51
C PRO A 905 -42.79 71.39 -27.80
N HIS A 906 -42.07 72.38 -28.32
CA HIS A 906 -41.94 73.72 -27.74
C HIS A 906 -42.92 74.68 -28.42
N GLY A 907 -44.19 74.61 -28.01
CA GLY A 907 -45.21 75.60 -28.33
C GLY A 907 -45.84 76.14 -27.05
N PRO A 908 -46.32 77.40 -27.01
CA PRO A 908 -46.97 77.98 -25.82
C PRO A 908 -48.16 77.16 -25.30
N GLY A 909 -48.85 76.41 -26.17
CA GLY A 909 -49.93 75.49 -25.79
C GLY A 909 -49.46 74.17 -25.15
N ALA A 910 -48.24 73.71 -25.45
CA ALA A 910 -47.74 72.42 -24.96
C ALA A 910 -47.47 72.43 -23.44
N VAL A 911 -47.11 73.58 -22.87
CA VAL A 911 -46.94 73.73 -21.41
C VAL A 911 -48.29 73.61 -20.70
N ALA A 912 -49.37 74.16 -21.28
CA ALA A 912 -50.72 74.02 -20.73
C ALA A 912 -51.23 72.58 -20.82
N ASP A 913 -50.93 71.87 -21.92
CA ASP A 913 -51.31 70.46 -22.11
C ASP A 913 -50.55 69.52 -21.16
N ILE A 914 -49.25 69.73 -20.95
CA ILE A 914 -48.49 68.95 -19.96
C ILE A 914 -49.00 69.25 -18.55
N ALA A 915 -49.27 70.52 -18.23
CA ALA A 915 -49.82 70.91 -16.93
C ALA A 915 -51.23 70.34 -16.70
N SER A 916 -52.05 70.13 -17.73
CA SER A 916 -53.34 69.45 -17.62
C SER A 916 -53.17 67.93 -17.45
N GLN A 917 -52.32 67.29 -18.26
CA GLN A 917 -52.05 65.84 -18.17
C GLN A 917 -51.48 65.43 -16.82
N ILE A 918 -50.57 66.22 -16.24
CA ILE A 918 -50.03 65.96 -14.90
C ILE A 918 -51.13 66.10 -13.85
N ARG A 919 -52.02 67.09 -13.99
CA ARG A 919 -53.15 67.31 -13.07
C ARG A 919 -54.15 66.16 -13.14
N ASP A 920 -54.53 65.76 -14.34
CA ASP A 920 -55.48 64.67 -14.58
C ASP A 920 -54.89 63.33 -14.13
N GLY A 921 -53.61 63.08 -14.37
CA GLY A 921 -52.89 61.92 -13.85
C GLY A 921 -52.83 61.87 -12.32
N CYS A 922 -52.59 63.00 -11.66
CA CYS A 922 -52.65 63.10 -10.19
C CYS A 922 -54.06 62.88 -9.64
N LEU A 923 -55.10 63.37 -10.32
CA LEU A 923 -56.51 63.15 -9.95
C LEU A 923 -56.92 61.68 -10.16
N GLN A 924 -56.48 61.04 -11.24
CA GLN A 924 -56.68 59.60 -11.48
C GLN A 924 -56.00 58.72 -10.43
N ALA A 925 -54.78 59.09 -10.01
CA ALA A 925 -54.06 58.40 -8.93
C ALA A 925 -54.74 58.55 -7.56
N HIS A 926 -55.54 59.61 -7.35
CA HIS A 926 -56.35 59.80 -6.15
C HIS A 926 -57.69 59.03 -6.20
N GLN A 927 -58.22 58.72 -7.39
CA GLN A 927 -59.43 57.89 -7.54
C GLN A 927 -59.16 56.38 -7.47
N THR A 928 -57.91 55.96 -7.55
CA THR A 928 -57.49 54.53 -7.54
C THR A 928 -56.91 54.07 -6.18
N LYS A 929 -57.21 54.80 -5.10
CA LYS A 929 -56.96 54.37 -3.72
C LYS A 929 -58.26 54.11 -2.97
#